data_AF-A0AAV3PLQ3-F1
#
_entry.id   AF-A0AAV3PLQ3-F1
#
_cell.length_a   1.000
_cell.length_b   1.000
_cell.length_c   1.000
_cell.angle_alpha   90.00
_cell.angle_beta   90.00
_cell.angle_gamma   90.00
#
_symmetry.space_group_name_H-M   'P 1'
#
loop_
_entity.id
_entity.type
_entity.pdbx_description
1 polymer ?
#
loop_
_entity_poly.entity_id
_entity_poly.type
_entity_poly.pdbx_seq_one_letter_code
_entity_poly.pdbx_strand_id
1 'polypeptide(L)'
;MEYQRKGSDVQPQRRILRTQTVGNLGEMMDSEVVPSSLVEIAPILRVANEVEPINPRVAYLCRFYAFEKAHRLDPTSSGRGVRQFKTALLQRLEKENETTLAGRTKSDAREMQSFYRHYYGKYIQALQNAADKADRARLTKAYQTAAVLFEVLRAVNLTEDTEVDIEILNAHNKVAEKTAIYVPFNILPLDPDSSNQAIMRYPEIQASVAALRNTRGLPWPKGHTKKPDEDILDWLQIMFGFQKDNVSNQREHLILLLANVHIRQFPKPDQQPKLDDKALTDVMKKLFKNYKKWCKYLGRKSSLWLPAIQQEVQQRKMLYMGLYLLIWGEAANLRFMPECLCYIYHHMAFELYGMLAGNVSSTTGETIKPAYGGEDEAFLKKVVSPIYQTVAKEARRGHGGKSKHSEWRHYDDLNEYFWSVNCFRLGWPMRADANFFCHHDEKPRSDKNEGNDPVNGDRWMGKINFVEIRSFWHIFRSFDRMWSFFILALQAMIIIAWNGSGEPSAIFEGDVFKKVLSIFITAAILKLTQAVADIFMNWKARHGMSRHVQLRYILKAISAAVWVILLPVTYVYSWKNPSGFGQTIKNWFGNSPSSPSLFIFAILGYLSPNMLSALLFLFPITRRYLERSDYRIVRLMMWWSQPRLYVGRGMHENAFSLFKYTLFWISLLTTKLTFSYYIEIKPLVGPTKEIMNVSISTYKWHEFFPHAKNNIGVVIALWAPVVLVYFMDTQIWYAIFSTIYGGIYGAYRRLGEIRTLGMLRSRFQSLPGAFNARLIPVEKGEKQRKGLMAAISRKFDEIPSSKDEAAAKFAQMWNKIIESLREEDLINNRELELLLVPYWADPELDLIRWPPFLLASKLPIALDMAKDSNGRDKELKKRLDADFYMRSATRECYSSCKSIIKYLVLGERENKIIDEIFSKVDEHINEGDLIKEFNMSVLPNLYNQFVQLIKFLKENKKEDKDQIVIVLLDMLEVVTRDIMEDSVPSMLESSHGGPYAAHEGMTPVNQHYKFFDKLNFPITEEKEAWKEKVRSLRLVNSLFCRQASSHYDAMQELLLVRVVHILNHIISRRDGHVIHHL
;
A
#
# COMPACT_ATOMS: atom_id res chain seq x y z
N MET A 1 40.06 -23.09 -21.01
CA MET A 1 39.66 -22.52 -22.31
C MET A 1 38.50 -21.57 -22.08
N GLU A 2 38.85 -20.28 -22.09
CA GLU A 2 37.98 -19.11 -22.06
C GLU A 2 37.29 -18.90 -23.42
N TYR A 3 36.06 -18.35 -23.46
CA TYR A 3 35.78 -16.96 -23.92
C TYR A 3 34.27 -16.63 -23.99
N GLN A 4 33.92 -15.54 -23.29
CA GLN A 4 32.96 -14.46 -23.57
C GLN A 4 31.48 -14.72 -23.97
N ARG A 5 30.58 -14.27 -23.08
CA ARG A 5 29.33 -13.57 -23.46
C ARG A 5 29.13 -12.32 -22.60
N LYS A 6 28.99 -11.18 -23.30
CA LYS A 6 28.80 -9.81 -22.81
C LYS A 6 27.54 -9.69 -21.94
N GLY A 7 27.69 -9.02 -20.79
CA GLY A 7 26.57 -8.49 -20.02
C GLY A 7 26.12 -7.13 -20.57
N SER A 8 24.80 -6.93 -20.62
CA SER A 8 24.15 -5.65 -20.91
C SER A 8 23.22 -5.29 -19.74
N ASP A 9 23.64 -4.25 -19.03
CA ASP A 9 22.87 -3.19 -18.37
C ASP A 9 21.82 -3.54 -17.30
N VAL A 10 22.36 -3.75 -16.10
CA VAL A 10 21.71 -3.36 -14.84
C VAL A 10 21.65 -1.83 -14.78
N GLN A 11 20.44 -1.26 -14.65
CA GLN A 11 20.24 0.17 -14.42
C GLN A 11 20.95 0.63 -13.13
N PRO A 12 21.73 1.71 -13.17
CA PRO A 12 22.41 2.23 -11.99
C PRO A 12 21.43 2.99 -11.08
N GLN A 13 21.58 2.78 -9.77
CA GLN A 13 21.26 3.79 -8.76
C GLN A 13 21.79 5.14 -9.24
N ARG A 14 20.97 6.19 -9.20
CA ARG A 14 21.36 7.57 -9.57
C ARG A 14 22.64 7.97 -8.85
N ARG A 15 23.76 7.74 -9.53
CA ARG A 15 25.05 8.32 -9.26
C ARG A 15 24.90 9.79 -9.64
N ILE A 16 25.24 10.65 -8.70
CA ILE A 16 25.51 12.08 -8.86
C ILE A 16 26.20 12.26 -10.22
N LEU A 17 25.54 12.98 -11.13
CA LEU A 17 26.05 13.31 -12.45
C LEU A 17 27.42 13.95 -12.29
N ARG A 18 28.36 13.52 -13.15
CA ARG A 18 29.66 14.14 -13.38
C ARG A 18 29.47 15.66 -13.45
N THR A 19 30.18 16.38 -12.59
CA THR A 19 30.44 17.81 -12.74
C THR A 19 31.05 18.01 -14.12
N GLN A 20 30.35 18.71 -15.01
CA GLN A 20 30.94 19.21 -16.23
C GLN A 20 32.12 20.11 -15.86
N THR A 21 33.27 19.79 -16.42
CA THR A 21 34.45 20.63 -16.43
C THR A 21 34.14 21.92 -17.19
N VAL A 22 34.30 23.05 -16.49
CA VAL A 22 34.56 24.40 -17.04
C VAL A 22 33.49 24.90 -18.02
N GLY A 23 32.31 25.27 -17.49
CA GLY A 23 31.30 26.04 -18.21
C GLY A 23 30.07 26.24 -17.33
N ASN A 24 29.71 27.49 -17.05
CA ASN A 24 28.58 27.91 -16.20
C ASN A 24 28.69 27.68 -14.68
N LEU A 25 29.49 28.52 -14.03
CA LEU A 25 29.46 28.74 -12.57
C LEU A 25 28.14 29.38 -12.06
N GLY A 26 27.25 29.84 -12.96
CA GLY A 26 25.99 30.49 -12.59
C GLY A 26 24.89 29.55 -12.08
N GLU A 27 24.82 28.31 -12.57
CA GLU A 27 23.73 27.35 -12.26
C GLU A 27 24.02 26.50 -11.00
N MET A 28 25.25 26.48 -10.50
CA MET A 28 25.63 25.65 -9.34
C MET A 28 25.16 26.24 -7.99
N MET A 29 24.52 27.41 -8.01
CA MET A 29 24.26 28.27 -6.85
C MET A 29 22.77 28.53 -6.58
N ASP A 30 21.88 27.75 -7.22
CA ASP A 30 20.49 27.67 -6.81
C ASP A 30 20.34 26.86 -5.51
N SER A 31 19.47 27.36 -4.64
CA SER A 31 19.31 27.15 -3.18
C SER A 31 19.26 25.72 -2.62
N GLU A 32 19.46 24.67 -3.42
CA GLU A 32 19.16 23.27 -3.07
C GLU A 32 20.38 22.34 -2.96
N VAL A 33 21.59 22.80 -3.29
CA VAL A 33 22.79 21.94 -3.30
C VAL A 33 23.89 22.51 -2.39
N VAL A 34 23.65 22.48 -1.08
CA VAL A 34 24.68 22.79 -0.07
C VAL A 34 25.41 21.50 0.34
N PRO A 35 26.74 21.49 0.51
CA PRO A 35 27.47 20.32 1.04
C PRO A 35 26.87 19.80 2.35
N SER A 36 26.89 18.48 2.56
CA SER A 36 26.22 17.85 3.72
C SER A 36 26.77 18.29 5.09
N SER A 37 28.00 18.80 5.16
CA SER A 37 28.58 19.38 6.37
C SER A 37 28.12 20.82 6.65
N LEU A 38 27.42 21.46 5.71
CA LEU A 38 27.00 22.87 5.75
C LEU A 38 25.47 23.02 5.66
N VAL A 39 24.68 21.98 5.97
CA VAL A 39 23.22 22.02 5.85
C VAL A 39 22.58 23.19 6.63
N GLU A 40 23.20 23.63 7.73
CA GLU A 40 22.74 24.74 8.57
C GLU A 40 22.73 26.11 7.88
N ILE A 41 23.50 26.34 6.79
CA ILE A 41 23.50 27.63 6.07
C ILE A 41 22.44 27.70 4.95
N ALA A 42 21.84 26.56 4.58
CA ALA A 42 20.86 26.51 3.49
C ALA A 42 19.64 27.42 3.71
N PRO A 43 19.05 27.52 4.92
CA PRO A 43 17.95 28.46 5.19
C PRO A 43 18.36 29.93 4.97
N ILE A 44 19.60 30.28 5.32
CA ILE A 44 20.12 31.65 5.20
C ILE A 44 20.24 32.06 3.73
N LEU A 45 20.77 31.17 2.90
CA LEU A 45 20.91 31.41 1.46
C LEU A 45 19.56 31.47 0.74
N ARG A 46 18.60 30.64 1.16
CA ARG A 46 17.22 30.69 0.65
C ARG A 46 16.57 32.05 0.96
N VAL A 47 16.73 32.54 2.19
CA VAL A 47 16.24 33.86 2.58
C VAL A 47 16.95 34.97 1.82
N ALA A 48 18.25 34.87 1.59
CA ALA A 48 18.99 35.84 0.79
C ALA A 48 18.43 35.97 -0.64
N ASN A 49 18.15 34.84 -1.30
CA ASN A 49 17.55 34.83 -2.64
C ASN A 49 16.11 35.37 -2.63
N GLU A 50 15.34 35.15 -1.57
CA GLU A 50 13.98 35.66 -1.43
C GLU A 50 13.94 37.20 -1.26
N VAL A 51 14.90 37.77 -0.53
CA VAL A 51 14.94 39.21 -0.25
C VAL A 51 15.73 40.02 -1.28
N GLU A 52 16.54 39.38 -2.12
CA GLU A 52 17.32 40.01 -3.20
C GLU A 52 16.51 40.96 -4.09
N PRO A 53 15.31 40.62 -4.61
CA PRO A 53 14.51 41.56 -5.39
C PRO A 53 13.92 42.72 -4.57
N ILE A 54 13.90 42.63 -3.24
CA ILE A 54 13.31 43.64 -2.34
C ILE A 54 14.39 44.61 -1.84
N ASN A 55 15.50 44.07 -1.32
CA ASN A 55 16.67 44.84 -0.90
C ASN A 55 17.95 44.03 -1.20
N PRO A 56 18.68 44.40 -2.27
CA PRO A 56 19.93 43.73 -2.65
C PRO A 56 21.03 43.79 -1.59
N ARG A 57 21.12 44.88 -0.80
CA ARG A 57 22.15 45.02 0.26
C ARG A 57 21.88 44.07 1.42
N VAL A 58 20.63 43.88 1.81
CA VAL A 58 20.26 42.89 2.84
C VAL A 58 20.53 41.46 2.37
N ALA A 59 20.25 41.14 1.10
CA ALA A 59 20.58 39.85 0.52
C ALA A 59 22.10 39.56 0.57
N TYR A 60 22.91 40.57 0.23
CA TYR A 60 24.37 40.51 0.38
C TYR A 60 24.78 40.22 1.83
N LEU A 61 24.23 40.94 2.81
CA LEU A 61 24.53 40.73 4.24
C LEU A 61 24.16 39.31 4.71
N CYS A 62 23.02 38.77 4.26
CA CYS A 62 22.63 37.39 4.54
C CYS A 62 23.64 36.37 3.95
N ARG A 63 24.11 36.59 2.72
CA ARG A 63 25.14 35.72 2.08
C ARG A 63 26.49 35.83 2.76
N PHE A 64 26.86 37.04 3.20
CA PHE A 64 28.09 37.28 3.94
C PHE A 64 28.07 36.54 5.28
N TYR A 65 26.97 36.64 6.03
CA TYR A 65 26.79 35.88 7.26
C TYR A 65 26.79 34.37 7.02
N ALA A 66 26.16 33.89 5.94
CA ALA A 66 26.22 32.48 5.56
C ALA A 66 27.66 32.01 5.28
N PHE A 67 28.48 32.85 4.63
CA PHE A 67 29.90 32.56 4.39
C PHE A 67 30.70 32.49 5.70
N GLU A 68 30.51 33.43 6.62
CA GLU A 68 31.16 33.39 7.95
C GLU A 68 30.75 32.14 8.74
N LYS A 69 29.45 31.83 8.76
CA LYS A 69 28.93 30.64 9.45
C LYS A 69 29.48 29.35 8.82
N ALA A 70 29.61 29.29 7.50
CA ALA A 70 30.26 28.18 6.81
C ALA A 70 31.76 28.06 7.17
N HIS A 71 32.45 29.18 7.38
CA HIS A 71 33.84 29.19 7.83
C HIS A 71 33.97 28.66 9.26
N ARG A 72 33.06 29.01 10.17
CA ARG A 72 33.02 28.49 11.55
C ARG A 72 32.69 26.99 11.63
N LEU A 73 31.76 26.51 10.81
CA LEU A 73 31.33 25.11 10.80
C LEU A 73 32.41 24.14 10.26
N ASP A 74 33.22 24.57 9.29
CA ASP A 74 34.33 23.77 8.76
C ASP A 74 35.53 24.67 8.41
N PRO A 75 36.34 25.07 9.40
CA PRO A 75 37.48 25.97 9.18
C PRO A 75 38.48 25.40 8.18
N THR A 76 38.67 24.08 8.21
CA THR A 76 39.61 23.35 7.34
C THR A 76 39.11 23.09 5.92
N SER A 77 37.82 23.34 5.65
CA SER A 77 37.15 23.00 4.38
C SER A 77 37.35 21.54 3.94
N SER A 78 37.31 20.63 4.92
CA SER A 78 37.60 19.20 4.75
C SER A 78 36.44 18.41 4.13
N GLY A 79 35.21 18.95 4.20
CA GLY A 79 34.03 18.32 3.61
C GLY A 79 34.07 18.27 2.08
N ARG A 80 33.52 17.19 1.50
CA ARG A 80 33.44 17.02 0.04
C ARG A 80 32.68 18.18 -0.60
N GLY A 81 33.32 18.92 -1.52
CA GLY A 81 32.72 20.05 -2.24
C GLY A 81 32.67 21.37 -1.45
N VAL A 82 33.06 21.39 -0.17
CA VAL A 82 33.01 22.59 0.69
C VAL A 82 33.94 23.69 0.18
N ARG A 83 35.15 23.34 -0.23
CA ARG A 83 36.13 24.33 -0.74
C ARG A 83 35.63 25.00 -2.02
N GLN A 84 35.10 24.22 -2.96
CA GLN A 84 34.54 24.74 -4.22
C GLN A 84 33.36 25.67 -3.94
N PHE A 85 32.46 25.26 -3.04
CA PHE A 85 31.31 26.05 -2.62
C PHE A 85 31.72 27.37 -1.97
N LYS A 86 32.64 27.36 -1.00
CA LYS A 86 33.14 28.58 -0.33
C LYS A 86 33.81 29.54 -1.32
N THR A 87 34.63 29.04 -2.23
CA THR A 87 35.27 29.87 -3.25
C THR A 87 34.25 30.51 -4.19
N ALA A 88 33.24 29.77 -4.65
CA ALA A 88 32.17 30.33 -5.49
C ALA A 88 31.33 31.37 -4.74
N LEU A 89 31.00 31.11 -3.47
CA LEU A 89 30.26 32.07 -2.64
C LEU A 89 31.06 33.35 -2.41
N LEU A 90 32.38 33.25 -2.18
CA LEU A 90 33.26 34.40 -2.02
C LEU A 90 33.33 35.25 -3.29
N GLN A 91 33.53 34.62 -4.47
CA GLN A 91 33.55 35.33 -5.76
C GLN A 91 32.24 36.09 -6.03
N ARG A 92 31.11 35.50 -5.65
CA ARG A 92 29.80 36.16 -5.75
C ARG A 92 29.69 37.34 -4.78
N LEU A 93 30.15 37.18 -3.54
CA LEU A 93 30.17 38.26 -2.56
C LEU A 93 31.04 39.43 -3.03
N GLU A 94 32.22 39.18 -3.60
CA GLU A 94 33.09 40.24 -4.14
C GLU A 94 32.36 41.05 -5.22
N LYS A 95 31.69 40.37 -6.16
CA LYS A 95 30.90 41.01 -7.22
C LYS A 95 29.69 41.79 -6.68
N GLU A 96 28.94 41.21 -5.75
CA GLU A 96 27.76 41.83 -5.15
C GLU A 96 28.11 42.98 -4.21
N ASN A 97 29.28 42.95 -3.57
CA ASN A 97 29.71 44.02 -2.70
C ASN A 97 29.90 45.32 -3.51
N GLU A 98 30.61 45.25 -4.64
CA GLU A 98 30.81 46.42 -5.52
C GLU A 98 29.50 47.02 -6.02
N THR A 99 28.54 46.17 -6.43
CA THR A 99 27.26 46.63 -6.98
C THR A 99 26.31 47.16 -5.90
N THR A 100 26.29 46.55 -4.72
CA THR A 100 25.40 46.97 -3.62
C THR A 100 25.92 48.16 -2.84
N LEU A 101 27.25 48.38 -2.77
CA LEU A 101 27.83 49.57 -2.12
C LEU A 101 27.42 50.87 -2.81
N ALA A 102 27.24 50.86 -4.14
CA ALA A 102 26.84 52.04 -4.90
C ALA A 102 25.45 52.58 -4.53
N GLY A 103 24.56 51.73 -4.00
CA GLY A 103 23.20 52.10 -3.56
C GLY A 103 23.05 52.36 -2.06
N ARG A 104 24.16 52.34 -1.31
CA ARG A 104 24.14 52.41 0.17
C ARG A 104 23.82 53.82 0.66
N THR A 105 22.75 53.95 1.45
CA THR A 105 22.33 55.23 2.05
C THR A 105 22.51 55.29 3.57
N LYS A 106 22.72 54.15 4.24
CA LYS A 106 22.85 54.02 5.72
C LYS A 106 23.93 52.99 6.09
N SER A 107 24.28 52.90 7.38
CA SER A 107 25.14 51.79 7.86
C SER A 107 24.44 50.44 7.70
N ASP A 108 25.20 49.34 7.66
CA ASP A 108 24.60 48.04 7.35
C ASP A 108 23.69 47.57 8.50
N ALA A 109 24.04 47.89 9.75
CA ALA A 109 23.20 47.65 10.92
C ALA A 109 21.88 48.44 10.85
N ARG A 110 21.93 49.73 10.51
CA ARG A 110 20.73 50.57 10.38
C ARG A 110 19.85 50.15 9.21
N GLU A 111 20.45 49.72 8.11
CA GLU A 111 19.72 49.20 6.95
C GLU A 111 19.01 47.90 7.30
N MET A 112 19.70 46.95 7.93
CA MET A 112 19.12 45.68 8.38
C MET A 112 18.00 45.88 9.42
N GLN A 113 18.17 46.78 10.38
CA GLN A 113 17.11 47.12 11.34
C GLN A 113 15.88 47.75 10.66
N SER A 114 16.09 48.65 9.71
CA SER A 114 14.99 49.27 8.95
C SER A 114 14.26 48.24 8.08
N PHE A 115 15.00 47.32 7.46
CA PHE A 115 14.43 46.25 6.66
C PHE A 115 13.67 45.24 7.50
N TYR A 116 14.18 44.87 8.68
CA TYR A 116 13.48 43.98 9.60
C TYR A 116 12.13 44.55 10.04
N ARG A 117 12.09 45.85 10.40
CA ARG A 117 10.83 46.56 10.72
C ARG A 117 9.87 46.56 9.54
N HIS A 118 10.37 46.89 8.35
CA HIS A 118 9.57 46.90 7.13
C HIS A 118 9.00 45.52 6.82
N TYR A 119 9.82 44.47 6.92
CA TYR A 119 9.43 43.09 6.69
C TYR A 119 8.37 42.64 7.71
N TYR A 120 8.58 42.92 9.00
CA TYR A 120 7.64 42.58 10.06
C TYR A 120 6.29 43.27 9.87
N GLY A 121 6.27 44.56 9.53
CA GLY A 121 5.02 45.29 9.25
C GLY A 121 4.28 44.78 8.01
N LYS A 122 5.01 44.65 6.90
CA LYS A 122 4.42 44.30 5.59
C LYS A 122 3.98 42.85 5.48
N TYR A 123 4.74 41.92 6.05
CA TYR A 123 4.48 40.48 5.88
C TYR A 123 3.89 39.84 7.13
N ILE A 124 4.32 40.21 8.34
CA ILE A 124 3.80 39.55 9.56
C ILE A 124 2.54 40.25 10.07
N GLN A 125 2.59 41.56 10.33
CA GLN A 125 1.42 42.30 10.84
C GLN A 125 0.27 42.35 9.82
N ALA A 126 0.56 42.56 8.54
CA ALA A 126 -0.47 42.56 7.51
C ALA A 126 -1.17 41.19 7.39
N LEU A 127 -0.42 40.09 7.46
CA LEU A 127 -1.01 38.74 7.43
C LEU A 127 -1.74 38.37 8.73
N GLN A 128 -1.35 38.93 9.87
CA GLN A 128 -2.08 38.78 11.13
C GLN A 128 -3.42 39.56 11.14
N ASN A 129 -3.45 40.73 10.49
CA ASN A 129 -4.62 41.62 10.47
C ASN A 129 -5.59 41.34 9.31
N ALA A 130 -5.20 40.52 8.32
CA ALA A 130 -6.08 40.13 7.23
C ALA A 130 -7.28 39.30 7.74
N ALA A 131 -8.50 39.71 7.36
CA ALA A 131 -9.74 39.05 7.78
C ALA A 131 -9.83 37.59 7.31
N ASP A 132 -9.22 37.28 6.16
CA ASP A 132 -9.03 35.92 5.67
C ASP A 132 -7.73 35.34 6.24
N LYS A 133 -7.86 34.60 7.35
CA LYS A 133 -6.82 33.77 7.99
C LYS A 133 -6.34 32.60 7.10
N ALA A 134 -6.14 32.82 5.80
CA ALA A 134 -6.22 31.78 4.79
C ALA A 134 -4.88 31.15 4.36
N ASP A 135 -3.71 31.70 4.71
CA ASP A 135 -2.44 31.09 4.30
C ASP A 135 -1.47 30.85 5.46
N ARG A 136 -1.78 29.82 6.28
CA ARG A 136 -0.86 29.28 7.31
C ARG A 136 0.54 29.05 6.74
N ALA A 137 0.63 28.50 5.54
CA ALA A 137 1.91 28.22 4.88
C ALA A 137 2.72 29.50 4.60
N ARG A 138 2.06 30.57 4.14
CA ARG A 138 2.72 31.88 3.91
C ARG A 138 3.15 32.51 5.24
N LEU A 139 2.33 32.40 6.28
CA LEU A 139 2.65 32.93 7.60
C LEU A 139 3.82 32.17 8.25
N THR A 140 3.83 30.83 8.17
CA THR A 140 4.96 30.01 8.64
C THR A 140 6.25 30.36 7.90
N LYS A 141 6.19 30.52 6.58
CA LYS A 141 7.33 30.96 5.78
C LYS A 141 7.82 32.35 6.21
N ALA A 142 6.91 33.31 6.41
CA ALA A 142 7.25 34.66 6.86
C ALA A 142 7.93 34.67 8.24
N TYR A 143 7.47 33.83 9.19
CA TYR A 143 8.13 33.69 10.49
C TYR A 143 9.52 33.06 10.38
N GLN A 144 9.69 32.03 9.54
CA GLN A 144 11.01 31.42 9.29
C GLN A 144 11.98 32.43 8.68
N THR A 145 11.54 33.18 7.67
CA THR A 145 12.33 34.24 7.04
C THR A 145 12.69 35.34 8.05
N ALA A 146 11.74 35.76 8.89
CA ALA A 146 12.02 36.73 9.95
C ALA A 146 12.98 36.21 11.03
N ALA A 147 12.92 34.92 11.40
CA ALA A 147 13.87 34.34 12.35
C ALA A 147 15.32 34.39 11.82
N VAL A 148 15.50 34.04 10.54
CA VAL A 148 16.80 34.12 9.85
C VAL A 148 17.27 35.56 9.72
N LEU A 149 16.40 36.49 9.30
CA LEU A 149 16.75 37.92 9.19
C LEU A 149 17.20 38.51 10.53
N PHE A 150 16.58 38.09 11.64
CA PHE A 150 17.00 38.52 12.97
C PHE A 150 18.36 37.93 13.38
N GLU A 151 18.65 36.68 13.02
CA GLU A 151 19.97 36.06 13.25
C GLU A 151 21.08 36.87 12.56
N VAL A 152 20.86 37.25 11.29
CA VAL A 152 21.79 38.09 10.51
C VAL A 152 21.88 39.49 11.10
N LEU A 153 20.75 40.10 11.48
CA LEU A 153 20.70 41.41 12.12
C LEU A 153 21.55 41.45 13.39
N ARG A 154 21.43 40.46 14.26
CA ARG A 154 22.22 40.38 15.49
C ARG A 154 23.73 40.31 15.19
N ALA A 155 24.12 39.55 14.17
CA ALA A 155 25.51 39.42 13.75
C ALA A 155 26.07 40.75 13.20
N VAL A 156 25.33 41.43 12.32
CA VAL A 156 25.74 42.72 11.72
C VAL A 156 25.84 43.83 12.78
N ASN A 157 24.88 43.88 13.70
CA ASN A 157 24.90 44.80 14.84
C ASN A 157 26.10 44.59 15.75
N LEU A 158 26.47 43.33 16.02
CA LEU A 158 27.68 42.97 16.79
C LEU A 158 28.97 43.41 16.08
N THR A 159 29.03 43.35 14.75
CA THR A 159 30.21 43.75 13.98
C THR A 159 30.37 45.28 13.84
N GLU A 160 29.27 46.02 13.80
CA GLU A 160 29.26 47.49 13.73
C GLU A 160 29.12 48.17 15.11
N ASP A 161 29.25 47.42 16.22
CA ASP A 161 29.11 47.89 17.62
C ASP A 161 27.86 48.77 17.84
N THR A 162 26.73 48.33 17.27
CA THR A 162 25.45 49.05 17.30
C THR A 162 24.43 48.24 18.09
N GLU A 163 23.75 48.85 19.07
CA GLU A 163 22.69 48.18 19.83
C GLU A 163 21.46 47.87 18.96
N VAL A 164 20.78 46.75 19.28
CA VAL A 164 19.54 46.35 18.62
C VAL A 164 18.37 47.06 19.30
N ASP A 165 17.53 47.75 18.51
CA ASP A 165 16.34 48.43 19.03
C ASP A 165 15.42 47.48 19.84
N ILE A 166 14.96 47.94 21.01
CA ILE A 166 14.10 47.18 21.94
C ILE A 166 12.81 46.71 21.26
N GLU A 167 12.25 47.50 20.35
CA GLU A 167 11.08 47.13 19.55
C GLU A 167 11.32 45.89 18.68
N ILE A 168 12.51 45.79 18.09
CA ILE A 168 12.90 44.66 17.23
C ILE A 168 13.09 43.40 18.08
N LEU A 169 13.68 43.53 19.27
CA LEU A 169 13.78 42.43 20.24
C LEU A 169 12.40 41.90 20.67
N ASN A 170 11.48 42.80 21.00
CA ASN A 170 10.11 42.43 21.36
C ASN A 170 9.34 41.80 20.19
N ALA A 171 9.51 42.32 18.97
CA ALA A 171 8.92 41.75 17.76
C ALA A 171 9.48 40.35 17.49
N HIS A 172 10.79 40.15 17.61
CA HIS A 172 11.43 38.85 17.43
C HIS A 172 10.98 37.84 18.49
N ASN A 173 10.86 38.23 19.76
CA ASN A 173 10.34 37.34 20.81
C ASN A 173 8.94 36.82 20.44
N LYS A 174 8.06 37.69 19.92
CA LYS A 174 6.75 37.28 19.39
C LYS A 174 6.87 36.35 18.19
N VAL A 175 7.79 36.62 17.26
CA VAL A 175 8.07 35.71 16.12
C VAL A 175 8.54 34.35 16.61
N ALA A 176 9.46 34.29 17.56
CA ALA A 176 10.01 33.06 18.11
C ALA A 176 8.91 32.23 18.80
N GLU A 177 8.06 32.87 19.61
CA GLU A 177 6.89 32.23 20.23
C GLU A 177 5.93 31.65 19.20
N LYS A 178 5.58 32.43 18.16
CA LYS A 178 4.68 31.99 17.09
C LYS A 178 5.31 30.92 16.20
N THR A 179 6.60 31.01 15.90
CA THR A 179 7.34 30.00 15.10
C THR A 179 7.30 28.62 15.77
N ALA A 180 7.40 28.58 17.10
CA ALA A 180 7.28 27.34 17.87
C ALA A 180 5.86 26.73 17.82
N ILE A 181 4.83 27.54 17.55
CA ILE A 181 3.43 27.11 17.44
C ILE A 181 3.12 26.61 16.03
N TYR A 182 3.65 27.26 14.99
CA TYR A 182 3.38 26.93 13.59
C TYR A 182 4.33 25.86 13.02
N VAL A 183 4.20 24.61 13.50
CA VAL A 183 5.01 23.48 13.01
C VAL A 183 4.47 22.97 11.65
N PRO A 184 5.34 22.65 10.66
CA PRO A 184 4.92 22.36 9.27
C PRO A 184 4.23 21.01 9.03
N PHE A 185 4.40 20.03 9.92
CA PHE A 185 4.15 18.61 9.58
C PHE A 185 2.74 18.10 9.91
N ASN A 186 1.91 18.89 10.58
CA ASN A 186 0.56 18.49 11.01
C ASN A 186 -0.51 19.08 10.08
N ILE A 187 -1.40 18.21 9.59
CA ILE A 187 -2.54 18.59 8.74
C ILE A 187 -3.56 19.39 9.55
N LEU A 188 -3.73 19.06 10.84
CA LEU A 188 -4.71 19.72 11.70
C LEU A 188 -4.07 20.91 12.44
N PRO A 189 -4.56 22.14 12.24
CA PRO A 189 -4.04 23.32 12.87
C PRO A 189 -4.68 23.50 14.26
N LEU A 190 -4.13 22.81 15.26
CA LEU A 190 -4.71 22.75 16.61
C LEU A 190 -4.39 23.97 17.50
N ASP A 191 -3.62 24.93 16.97
CA ASP A 191 -3.30 26.18 17.64
C ASP A 191 -4.52 27.10 17.78
N PRO A 192 -4.58 27.92 18.85
CA PRO A 192 -5.73 28.81 19.12
C PRO A 192 -6.04 29.77 17.97
N ASP A 193 -5.03 30.23 17.25
CA ASP A 193 -5.18 31.24 16.19
C ASP A 193 -5.83 30.67 14.92
N SER A 194 -5.70 29.36 14.71
CA SER A 194 -6.15 28.64 13.52
C SER A 194 -7.50 27.93 13.65
N SER A 195 -8.26 28.18 14.73
CA SER A 195 -9.59 27.59 14.96
C SER A 195 -10.58 27.79 13.80
N ASN A 196 -10.40 28.85 13.02
CA ASN A 196 -11.33 29.26 11.95
C ASN A 196 -10.99 28.69 10.57
N GLN A 197 -9.90 27.91 10.45
CA GLN A 197 -9.52 27.26 9.18
C GLN A 197 -10.57 26.26 8.71
N ALA A 198 -10.73 26.11 7.40
CA ALA A 198 -11.81 25.31 6.79
C ALA A 198 -11.86 23.87 7.34
N ILE A 199 -10.71 23.22 7.52
CA ILE A 199 -10.62 21.87 8.06
C ILE A 199 -11.09 21.77 9.53
N MET A 200 -10.95 22.84 10.32
CA MET A 200 -11.42 22.88 11.71
C MET A 200 -12.91 23.18 11.83
N ARG A 201 -13.59 23.51 10.72
CA ARG A 201 -15.05 23.73 10.67
C ARG A 201 -15.85 22.43 10.57
N TYR A 202 -15.21 21.31 10.25
CA TYR A 202 -15.91 20.02 10.19
C TYR A 202 -16.42 19.60 11.59
N PRO A 203 -17.72 19.31 11.75
CA PRO A 203 -18.32 19.02 13.04
C PRO A 203 -17.70 17.78 13.71
N GLU A 204 -17.24 16.79 12.93
CA GLU A 204 -16.61 15.58 13.45
C GLU A 204 -15.22 15.83 14.03
N ILE A 205 -14.48 16.76 13.44
CA ILE A 205 -13.17 17.20 13.94
C ILE A 205 -13.37 18.02 15.21
N GLN A 206 -14.31 18.98 15.22
CA GLN A 206 -14.65 19.75 16.41
C GLN A 206 -15.08 18.87 17.58
N ALA A 207 -15.94 17.87 17.31
CA ALA A 207 -16.39 16.91 18.30
C ALA A 207 -15.23 16.11 18.92
N SER A 208 -14.28 15.67 18.08
CA SER A 208 -13.12 14.89 18.53
C SER A 208 -12.13 15.76 19.34
N VAL A 209 -11.87 16.99 18.90
CA VAL A 209 -11.01 17.96 19.60
C VAL A 209 -11.62 18.35 20.96
N ALA A 210 -12.90 18.69 20.99
CA ALA A 210 -13.60 19.05 22.22
C ALA A 210 -13.56 17.91 23.25
N ALA A 211 -13.72 16.67 22.78
CA ALA A 211 -13.68 15.50 23.64
C ALA A 211 -12.26 15.21 24.20
N LEU A 212 -11.19 15.47 23.43
CA LEU A 212 -9.81 15.39 23.92
C LEU A 212 -9.45 16.48 24.92
N ARG A 213 -10.02 17.69 24.77
CA ARG A 213 -9.82 18.81 25.71
C ARG A 213 -10.53 18.62 27.05
N ASN A 214 -11.38 17.59 27.19
CA ASN A 214 -12.02 17.26 28.46
C ASN A 214 -11.01 16.68 29.46
N THR A 215 -10.36 17.56 30.21
CA THR A 215 -9.36 17.25 31.25
C THR A 215 -9.91 17.36 32.68
N ARG A 216 -11.25 17.40 32.83
CA ARG A 216 -11.91 17.49 34.14
C ARG A 216 -11.56 16.27 35.00
N GLY A 217 -11.17 16.50 36.25
CA GLY A 217 -10.88 15.43 37.22
C GLY A 217 -9.51 14.75 37.05
N LEU A 218 -8.66 15.19 36.12
CA LEU A 218 -7.29 14.64 35.99
C LEU A 218 -6.37 15.21 37.08
N PRO A 219 -5.54 14.38 37.74
CA PRO A 219 -4.59 14.84 38.74
C PRO A 219 -3.33 15.41 38.07
N TRP A 220 -3.15 16.72 38.12
CA TRP A 220 -1.96 17.40 37.58
C TRP A 220 -0.83 17.46 38.61
N PRO A 221 0.45 17.48 38.19
CA PRO A 221 1.58 17.67 39.11
C PRO A 221 1.48 18.99 39.89
N LYS A 222 2.00 18.99 41.13
CA LYS A 222 2.04 20.19 41.99
C LYS A 222 2.89 21.27 41.31
N GLY A 223 2.33 22.47 41.14
CA GLY A 223 3.01 23.61 40.50
C GLY A 223 2.82 23.73 38.99
N HIS A 224 2.06 22.84 38.34
CA HIS A 224 1.74 22.95 36.92
C HIS A 224 0.72 24.06 36.65
N THR A 225 1.11 25.09 35.90
CA THR A 225 0.19 26.12 35.41
C THR A 225 -0.49 25.64 34.14
N LYS A 226 -1.75 25.22 34.27
CA LYS A 226 -2.52 24.68 33.16
C LYS A 226 -2.74 25.72 32.06
N LYS A 227 -2.34 25.40 30.83
CA LYS A 227 -2.63 26.22 29.66
C LYS A 227 -4.04 25.94 29.13
N PRO A 228 -4.73 26.93 28.53
CA PRO A 228 -6.11 26.77 28.07
C PRO A 228 -6.29 25.73 26.93
N ASP A 229 -5.21 25.42 26.23
CA ASP A 229 -5.15 24.50 25.09
C ASP A 229 -4.73 23.07 25.45
N GLU A 230 -4.32 22.81 26.70
CA GLU A 230 -3.86 21.49 27.15
C GLU A 230 -4.98 20.44 27.18
N ASP A 231 -4.67 19.28 26.60
CA ASP A 231 -5.58 18.16 26.42
C ASP A 231 -5.15 16.89 27.20
N ILE A 232 -5.93 15.82 27.02
CA ILE A 232 -5.66 14.52 27.64
C ILE A 232 -4.28 13.95 27.29
N LEU A 233 -3.76 14.23 26.08
CA LEU A 233 -2.46 13.71 25.64
C LEU A 233 -1.31 14.53 26.21
N ASP A 234 -1.47 15.83 26.43
CA ASP A 234 -0.50 16.66 27.18
C ASP A 234 -0.36 16.15 28.62
N TRP A 235 -1.49 15.78 29.24
CA TRP A 235 -1.47 15.17 30.56
C TRP A 235 -0.70 13.82 30.55
N LEU A 236 -0.96 12.95 29.57
CA LEU A 236 -0.21 11.69 29.43
C LEU A 236 1.28 11.92 29.19
N GLN A 237 1.63 12.95 28.41
CA GLN A 237 3.00 13.34 28.17
C GLN A 237 3.73 13.68 29.47
N ILE A 238 3.13 14.55 30.30
CA ILE A 238 3.73 15.01 31.56
C ILE A 238 3.87 13.84 32.54
N MET A 239 2.85 12.99 32.64
CA MET A 239 2.86 11.88 33.60
C MET A 239 3.89 10.81 33.21
N PHE A 240 3.97 10.41 31.94
CA PHE A 240 4.80 9.28 31.49
C PHE A 240 6.11 9.68 30.79
N GLY A 241 6.34 10.96 30.51
CA GLY A 241 7.56 11.46 29.87
C GLY A 241 7.68 11.08 28.39
N PHE A 242 6.62 11.26 27.60
CA PHE A 242 6.64 11.07 26.14
C PHE A 242 7.27 12.28 25.42
N GLN A 243 7.77 12.08 24.20
CA GLN A 243 8.31 13.14 23.36
C GLN A 243 7.21 14.09 22.84
N LYS A 244 7.49 15.39 22.84
CA LYS A 244 6.54 16.45 22.39
C LYS A 244 6.03 16.23 20.96
N ASP A 245 6.93 15.85 20.06
CA ASP A 245 6.58 15.63 18.65
C ASP A 245 5.75 14.36 18.47
N ASN A 246 6.04 13.30 19.24
CA ASN A 246 5.22 12.08 19.23
C ASN A 246 3.78 12.38 19.70
N VAL A 247 3.63 13.15 20.77
CA VAL A 247 2.32 13.57 21.28
C VAL A 247 1.54 14.35 20.24
N SER A 248 2.20 15.32 19.58
CA SER A 248 1.59 16.12 18.53
C SER A 248 1.12 15.27 17.33
N ASN A 249 1.95 14.32 16.89
CA ASN A 249 1.62 13.40 15.80
C ASN A 249 0.48 12.44 16.16
N GLN A 250 0.53 11.83 17.35
CA GLN A 250 -0.51 10.89 17.80
C GLN A 250 -1.84 11.59 18.12
N ARG A 251 -1.80 12.86 18.53
CA ARG A 251 -2.99 13.71 18.71
C ARG A 251 -3.75 13.86 17.40
N GLU A 252 -3.07 14.29 16.34
CA GLU A 252 -3.67 14.41 15.01
C GLU A 252 -4.20 13.07 14.53
N HIS A 253 -3.39 12.01 14.65
CA HIS A 253 -3.79 10.67 14.22
C HIS A 253 -5.04 10.16 14.95
N LEU A 254 -5.15 10.37 16.26
CA LEU A 254 -6.32 9.99 17.05
C LEU A 254 -7.57 10.81 16.66
N ILE A 255 -7.43 12.12 16.46
CA ILE A 255 -8.52 12.99 16.01
C ILE A 255 -9.06 12.52 14.66
N LEU A 256 -8.19 12.30 13.68
CA LEU A 256 -8.57 11.85 12.35
C LEU A 256 -9.19 10.44 12.38
N LEU A 257 -8.67 9.53 13.21
CA LEU A 257 -9.23 8.19 13.37
C LEU A 257 -10.66 8.23 13.93
N LEU A 258 -10.90 9.09 14.93
CA LEU A 258 -12.23 9.28 15.53
C LEU A 258 -13.19 9.96 14.56
N ALA A 259 -12.77 11.06 13.92
CA ALA A 259 -13.58 11.78 12.94
C ALA A 259 -13.99 10.88 11.77
N ASN A 260 -13.06 10.07 11.25
CA ASN A 260 -13.33 9.12 10.16
C ASN A 260 -14.33 8.01 10.51
N VAL A 261 -14.38 7.57 11.77
CA VAL A 261 -15.38 6.59 12.21
C VAL A 261 -16.70 7.30 12.50
N HIS A 262 -16.65 8.51 13.05
CA HIS A 262 -17.82 9.32 13.38
C HIS A 262 -18.62 9.71 12.13
N ILE A 263 -17.97 10.18 11.07
CA ILE A 263 -18.64 10.55 9.80
C ILE A 263 -19.40 9.37 9.18
N ARG A 264 -18.86 8.15 9.31
CA ARG A 264 -19.49 6.92 8.79
C ARG A 264 -20.74 6.50 9.58
N GLN A 265 -20.96 7.08 10.75
CA GLN A 265 -22.14 6.82 11.58
C GLN A 265 -23.30 7.78 11.26
N PHE A 266 -23.12 8.71 10.30
CA PHE A 266 -24.10 9.68 9.81
C PHE A 266 -24.82 10.42 10.96
N PRO A 267 -24.11 11.31 11.69
CA PRO A 267 -24.72 12.10 12.76
C PRO A 267 -25.88 12.97 12.23
N LYS A 268 -26.89 13.22 13.07
CA LYS A 268 -28.01 14.12 12.72
C LYS A 268 -27.49 15.57 12.65
N PRO A 269 -27.86 16.36 11.62
CA PRO A 269 -27.30 17.69 11.39
C PRO A 269 -27.60 18.72 12.50
N ASP A 270 -28.64 18.50 13.33
CA ASP A 270 -29.15 19.51 14.27
C ASP A 270 -28.62 19.41 15.72
N GLN A 271 -27.63 18.54 16.00
CA GLN A 271 -27.05 18.41 17.35
C GLN A 271 -25.66 19.05 17.42
N GLN A 272 -25.37 19.72 18.55
CA GLN A 272 -24.01 20.20 18.86
C GLN A 272 -22.97 19.09 18.60
N PRO A 273 -21.76 19.44 18.12
CA PRO A 273 -20.73 18.48 17.75
C PRO A 273 -20.21 17.75 19.00
N LYS A 274 -20.90 16.68 19.38
CA LYS A 274 -20.50 15.75 20.44
C LYS A 274 -20.10 14.43 19.80
N LEU A 275 -18.95 13.91 20.21
CA LEU A 275 -18.44 12.65 19.67
C LEU A 275 -19.33 11.48 20.11
N ASP A 276 -19.81 10.69 19.14
CA ASP A 276 -20.60 9.48 19.39
C ASP A 276 -19.79 8.41 20.18
N ASP A 277 -20.36 7.93 21.29
CA ASP A 277 -19.82 6.85 22.11
C ASP A 277 -19.65 5.54 21.34
N LYS A 278 -20.48 5.32 20.30
CA LYS A 278 -20.39 4.14 19.43
C LYS A 278 -19.13 4.20 18.56
N ALA A 279 -18.83 5.36 17.96
CA ALA A 279 -17.61 5.57 17.19
C ALA A 279 -16.37 5.32 18.05
N LEU A 280 -16.37 5.85 19.28
CA LEU A 280 -15.30 5.65 20.25
C LEU A 280 -15.11 4.17 20.61
N THR A 281 -16.21 3.45 20.84
CA THR A 281 -16.19 2.03 21.21
C THR A 281 -15.70 1.15 20.06
N ASP A 282 -16.05 1.48 18.82
CA ASP A 282 -15.58 0.77 17.63
C ASP A 282 -14.07 0.91 17.43
N VAL A 283 -13.53 2.13 17.61
CA VAL A 283 -12.08 2.38 17.56
C VAL A 283 -11.36 1.63 18.67
N MET A 284 -11.83 1.75 19.92
CA MET A 284 -11.26 1.04 21.07
C MET A 284 -11.25 -0.48 20.87
N LYS A 285 -12.35 -1.05 20.34
CA LYS A 285 -12.46 -2.49 20.08
C LYS A 285 -11.46 -2.96 19.02
N LYS A 286 -11.18 -2.15 18.00
CA LYS A 286 -10.18 -2.44 16.96
C LYS A 286 -8.76 -2.36 17.52
N LEU A 287 -8.41 -1.27 18.20
CA LEU A 287 -7.07 -1.05 18.76
C LEU A 287 -6.70 -2.14 19.78
N PHE A 288 -7.57 -2.45 20.74
CA PHE A 288 -7.25 -3.39 21.82
C PHE A 288 -7.56 -4.85 21.52
N LYS A 289 -7.91 -5.20 20.26
CA LYS A 289 -8.23 -6.58 19.89
C LYS A 289 -7.07 -7.53 20.17
N ASN A 290 -5.84 -7.13 19.86
CA ASN A 290 -4.65 -7.95 20.06
C ASN A 290 -4.27 -8.02 21.54
N TYR A 291 -4.27 -6.88 22.23
CA TYR A 291 -4.03 -6.82 23.68
C TYR A 291 -4.98 -7.70 24.49
N LYS A 292 -6.30 -7.66 24.21
CA LYS A 292 -7.29 -8.51 24.89
C LYS A 292 -7.06 -10.00 24.63
N LYS A 293 -6.64 -10.36 23.42
CA LYS A 293 -6.27 -11.75 23.08
C LYS A 293 -5.01 -12.19 23.83
N TRP A 294 -3.99 -11.34 23.90
CA TRP A 294 -2.75 -11.61 24.65
C TRP A 294 -3.03 -11.81 26.14
N CYS A 295 -3.83 -10.94 26.76
CA CYS A 295 -4.25 -11.10 28.16
C CYS A 295 -4.99 -12.43 28.38
N LYS A 296 -5.95 -12.76 27.50
CA LYS A 296 -6.69 -14.04 27.55
C LYS A 296 -5.76 -15.25 27.41
N TYR A 297 -4.78 -15.16 26.50
CA TYR A 297 -3.80 -16.22 26.27
C TYR A 297 -2.92 -16.48 27.51
N LEU A 298 -2.48 -15.42 28.19
CA LEU A 298 -1.71 -15.53 29.43
C LEU A 298 -2.57 -15.83 30.69
N GLY A 299 -3.89 -15.92 30.55
CA GLY A 299 -4.81 -16.10 31.68
C GLY A 299 -4.86 -14.90 32.64
N ARG A 300 -4.58 -13.68 32.14
CA ARG A 300 -4.59 -12.43 32.92
C ARG A 300 -5.83 -11.60 32.59
N LYS A 301 -6.36 -10.88 33.59
CA LYS A 301 -7.40 -9.87 33.37
C LYS A 301 -6.79 -8.66 32.64
N SER A 302 -7.53 -8.03 31.75
CA SER A 302 -7.07 -6.81 31.06
C SER A 302 -7.02 -5.63 32.02
N SER A 303 -6.00 -4.78 31.92
CA SER A 303 -5.86 -3.52 32.68
C SER A 303 -6.78 -2.40 32.18
N LEU A 304 -7.77 -2.71 31.34
CA LEU A 304 -8.74 -1.75 30.81
C LEU A 304 -9.93 -1.64 31.75
N TRP A 305 -9.79 -0.84 32.80
CA TRP A 305 -10.84 -0.60 33.79
C TRP A 305 -11.65 0.64 33.41
N LEU A 306 -12.96 0.48 33.22
CA LEU A 306 -13.88 1.58 32.91
C LEU A 306 -14.75 1.89 34.14
N PRO A 307 -14.99 3.18 34.46
CA PRO A 307 -15.85 3.57 35.58
C PRO A 307 -17.33 3.26 35.29
N ALA A 308 -18.16 3.21 36.34
CA ALA A 308 -19.61 3.04 36.20
C ALA A 308 -20.31 4.31 35.67
N ILE A 309 -19.71 5.49 35.87
CA ILE A 309 -20.26 6.79 35.48
C ILE A 309 -20.04 7.03 33.99
N GLN A 310 -21.12 7.12 33.21
CA GLN A 310 -21.08 7.21 31.75
C GLN A 310 -20.31 8.44 31.22
N GLN A 311 -20.32 9.57 31.94
CA GLN A 311 -19.58 10.77 31.56
C GLN A 311 -18.05 10.61 31.64
N GLU A 312 -17.55 9.79 32.56
CA GLU A 312 -16.11 9.53 32.73
C GLU A 312 -15.62 8.38 31.83
N VAL A 313 -16.53 7.50 31.40
CA VAL A 313 -16.21 6.38 30.49
C VAL A 313 -15.59 6.90 29.19
N GLN A 314 -16.10 8.00 28.65
CA GLN A 314 -15.61 8.58 27.40
C GLN A 314 -14.15 9.05 27.54
N GLN A 315 -13.86 9.85 28.56
CA GLN A 315 -12.51 10.32 28.88
C GLN A 315 -11.56 9.15 29.15
N ARG A 316 -12.01 8.12 29.90
CA ARG A 316 -11.23 6.93 30.21
C ARG A 316 -10.83 6.13 28.96
N LYS A 317 -11.76 5.96 28.02
CA LYS A 317 -11.49 5.30 26.73
C LYS A 317 -10.45 6.07 25.93
N MET A 318 -10.53 7.40 25.90
CA MET A 318 -9.54 8.24 25.21
C MET A 318 -8.16 8.14 25.84
N LEU A 319 -8.05 8.21 27.16
CA LEU A 319 -6.79 8.02 27.88
C LEU A 319 -6.11 6.70 27.55
N TYR A 320 -6.85 5.58 27.57
CA TYR A 320 -6.28 4.28 27.21
C TYR A 320 -5.83 4.22 25.75
N MET A 321 -6.64 4.73 24.81
CA MET A 321 -6.27 4.75 23.39
C MET A 321 -5.08 5.67 23.14
N GLY A 322 -5.07 6.86 23.74
CA GLY A 322 -3.96 7.82 23.69
C GLY A 322 -2.68 7.19 24.21
N LEU A 323 -2.73 6.56 25.39
CA LEU A 323 -1.58 5.86 25.97
C LEU A 323 -1.04 4.77 25.04
N TYR A 324 -1.91 3.96 24.44
CA TYR A 324 -1.51 2.93 23.48
C TYR A 324 -0.82 3.53 22.25
N LEU A 325 -1.39 4.60 21.68
CA LEU A 325 -0.84 5.28 20.50
C LEU A 325 0.49 5.97 20.81
N LEU A 326 0.65 6.58 21.99
CA LEU A 326 1.90 7.19 22.43
C LEU A 326 3.01 6.14 22.61
N ILE A 327 2.70 5.01 23.27
CA ILE A 327 3.61 3.86 23.38
C ILE A 327 4.00 3.35 21.98
N TRP A 328 3.03 3.18 21.09
CA TRP A 328 3.28 2.73 19.72
C TRP A 328 4.14 3.73 18.94
N GLY A 329 3.89 5.03 19.12
CA GLY A 329 4.58 6.14 18.48
C GLY A 329 6.08 6.16 18.81
N GLU A 330 6.46 5.92 20.07
CA GLU A 330 7.85 5.93 20.53
C GLU A 330 8.54 4.55 20.52
N ALA A 331 7.81 3.46 20.27
CA ALA A 331 8.36 2.10 20.30
C ALA A 331 9.46 1.81 19.24
N ALA A 332 9.60 2.63 18.19
CA ALA A 332 10.56 2.43 17.10
C ALA A 332 10.59 0.97 16.58
N ASN A 333 11.76 0.30 16.61
CA ASN A 333 11.90 -1.10 16.16
C ASN A 333 11.17 -2.12 17.06
N LEU A 334 10.78 -1.76 18.29
CA LEU A 334 10.00 -2.64 19.16
C LEU A 334 8.57 -2.86 18.63
N ARG A 335 8.13 -2.10 17.62
CA ARG A 335 6.85 -2.34 16.90
C ARG A 335 6.78 -3.73 16.27
N PHE A 336 7.92 -4.34 15.97
CA PHE A 336 8.00 -5.73 15.47
C PHE A 336 7.86 -6.78 16.58
N MET A 337 7.75 -6.37 17.85
CA MET A 337 7.55 -7.23 19.01
C MET A 337 6.19 -6.93 19.67
N PRO A 338 5.05 -7.33 19.06
CA PRO A 338 3.72 -6.91 19.51
C PRO A 338 3.35 -7.38 20.92
N GLU A 339 3.88 -8.53 21.37
CA GLU A 339 3.65 -9.04 22.73
C GLU A 339 4.50 -8.28 23.76
N CYS A 340 5.69 -7.82 23.40
CA CYS A 340 6.45 -6.85 24.18
C CYS A 340 5.66 -5.54 24.35
N LEU A 341 5.03 -5.02 23.28
CA LEU A 341 4.17 -3.84 23.40
C LEU A 341 2.95 -4.10 24.29
N CYS A 342 2.34 -5.29 24.20
CA CYS A 342 1.23 -5.67 25.09
C CYS A 342 1.65 -5.70 26.56
N TYR A 343 2.87 -6.18 26.85
CA TYR A 343 3.45 -6.17 28.19
C TYR A 343 3.66 -4.75 28.73
N ILE A 344 4.31 -3.88 27.95
CA ILE A 344 4.53 -2.46 28.31
C ILE A 344 3.18 -1.78 28.56
N TYR A 345 2.24 -1.92 27.62
CA TYR A 345 0.91 -1.34 27.75
C TYR A 345 0.15 -1.90 28.96
N HIS A 346 0.27 -3.19 29.27
CA HIS A 346 -0.42 -3.81 30.40
C HIS A 346 -0.06 -3.15 31.73
N HIS A 347 1.22 -2.87 31.94
CA HIS A 347 1.74 -2.22 33.15
C HIS A 347 1.41 -0.72 33.18
N MET A 348 1.67 0.01 32.08
CA MET A 348 1.37 1.44 32.04
C MET A 348 -0.14 1.73 32.15
N ALA A 349 -1.00 0.89 31.58
CA ALA A 349 -2.45 1.03 31.73
C ALA A 349 -2.90 0.74 33.18
N PHE A 350 -2.20 -0.16 33.88
CA PHE A 350 -2.43 -0.41 35.31
C PHE A 350 -1.99 0.78 36.18
N GLU A 351 -0.85 1.40 35.87
CA GLU A 351 -0.40 2.64 36.54
C GLU A 351 -1.38 3.80 36.28
N LEU A 352 -1.83 3.96 35.03
CA LEU A 352 -2.87 4.92 34.66
C LEU A 352 -4.17 4.70 35.45
N TYR A 353 -4.52 3.45 35.73
CA TYR A 353 -5.64 3.13 36.63
C TYR A 353 -5.38 3.58 38.06
N GLY A 354 -4.23 3.22 38.65
CA GLY A 354 -3.86 3.63 40.00
C GLY A 354 -3.84 5.14 40.19
N MET A 355 -3.30 5.89 39.22
CA MET A 355 -3.25 7.37 39.25
C MET A 355 -4.65 8.00 39.29
N LEU A 356 -5.55 7.53 38.43
CA LEU A 356 -6.89 8.07 38.33
C LEU A 356 -7.83 7.61 39.45
N ALA A 357 -7.52 6.49 40.11
CA ALA A 357 -8.23 6.05 41.32
C ALA A 357 -7.80 6.84 42.58
N GLY A 358 -6.79 7.72 42.47
CA GLY A 358 -6.27 8.45 43.63
C GLY A 358 -5.55 7.57 44.64
N ASN A 359 -5.06 6.40 44.21
CA ASN A 359 -4.36 5.48 45.10
C ASN A 359 -3.09 6.15 45.64
N VAL A 360 -2.90 6.06 46.96
CA VAL A 360 -1.75 6.59 47.66
C VAL A 360 -0.72 5.48 47.82
N SER A 361 0.55 5.78 47.55
CA SER A 361 1.65 4.84 47.78
C SER A 361 1.70 4.49 49.26
N SER A 362 1.62 3.20 49.59
CA SER A 362 1.71 2.70 50.98
C SER A 362 3.05 3.01 51.64
N THR A 363 4.07 3.33 50.85
CA THR A 363 5.46 3.56 51.32
C THR A 363 5.78 5.05 51.49
N THR A 364 5.17 5.94 50.71
CA THR A 364 5.51 7.39 50.69
C THR A 364 4.37 8.32 51.08
N GLY A 365 3.12 7.84 51.17
CA GLY A 365 1.96 8.70 51.49
C GLY A 365 1.59 9.71 50.40
N GLU A 366 2.28 9.71 49.26
CA GLU A 366 1.98 10.55 48.09
C GLU A 366 1.13 9.79 47.06
N THR A 367 0.47 10.53 46.14
CA THR A 367 -0.21 9.94 44.98
C THR A 367 0.76 9.11 44.14
N ILE A 368 0.31 7.93 43.67
CA ILE A 368 1.13 7.04 42.85
C ILE A 368 1.65 7.80 41.62
N LYS A 369 2.98 7.84 41.46
CA LYS A 369 3.66 8.30 40.23
C LYS A 369 3.99 7.09 39.35
N PRO A 370 4.05 7.23 38.02
CA PRO A 370 4.48 6.13 37.16
C PRO A 370 5.91 5.71 37.47
N ALA A 371 6.19 4.40 37.39
CA ALA A 371 7.50 3.81 37.67
C ALA A 371 8.65 4.43 36.85
N TYR A 372 8.35 4.88 35.64
CA TYR A 372 9.29 5.49 34.71
C TYR A 372 8.94 6.94 34.35
N GLY A 373 7.98 7.56 35.03
CA GLY A 373 7.44 8.87 34.67
C GLY A 373 8.06 10.05 35.40
N GLY A 374 7.67 11.27 35.00
CA GLY A 374 8.01 12.52 35.68
C GLY A 374 9.26 13.27 35.18
N GLU A 375 10.02 12.69 34.24
CA GLU A 375 11.14 13.37 33.57
C GLU A 375 10.87 13.48 32.06
N ASP A 376 11.49 14.48 31.41
CA ASP A 376 11.40 14.64 29.96
C ASP A 376 12.02 13.46 29.20
N GLU A 377 11.24 12.89 28.27
CA GLU A 377 11.61 11.72 27.44
C GLU A 377 11.93 10.44 28.25
N ALA A 378 11.38 10.33 29.47
CA ALA A 378 11.64 9.20 30.34
C ALA A 378 11.17 7.86 29.75
N PHE A 379 10.06 7.83 29.00
CA PHE A 379 9.59 6.61 28.35
C PHE A 379 10.62 6.07 27.34
N LEU A 380 11.11 6.92 26.45
CA LEU A 380 12.12 6.55 25.46
C LEU A 380 13.43 6.09 26.14
N LYS A 381 13.91 6.82 27.14
CA LYS A 381 15.19 6.54 27.82
C LYS A 381 15.14 5.32 28.74
N LYS A 382 14.07 5.17 29.54
CA LYS A 382 13.99 4.16 30.61
C LYS A 382 13.22 2.91 30.20
N VAL A 383 12.32 2.96 29.22
CA VAL A 383 11.53 1.79 28.76
C VAL A 383 12.01 1.26 27.41
N VAL A 384 12.06 2.12 26.38
CA VAL A 384 12.36 1.68 25.00
C VAL A 384 13.85 1.36 24.84
N SER A 385 14.73 2.26 25.28
CA SER A 385 16.17 2.16 25.05
C SER A 385 16.81 0.87 25.60
N PRO A 386 16.51 0.38 26.82
CA PRO A 386 17.10 -0.86 27.34
C PRO A 386 16.74 -2.10 26.50
N ILE A 387 15.48 -2.20 26.07
CA ILE A 387 15.01 -3.31 25.23
C ILE A 387 15.64 -3.20 23.84
N TYR A 388 15.66 -2.00 23.26
CA TYR A 388 16.29 -1.75 21.97
C TYR A 388 17.79 -2.08 21.97
N GLN A 389 18.53 -1.69 23.00
CA GLN A 389 19.95 -2.01 23.13
C GLN A 389 20.18 -3.53 23.18
N THR A 390 19.29 -4.27 23.82
CA THR A 390 19.34 -5.74 23.85
C THR A 390 19.15 -6.32 22.45
N VAL A 391 18.13 -5.84 21.71
CA VAL A 391 17.89 -6.25 20.31
C VAL A 391 19.08 -5.89 19.41
N ALA A 392 19.62 -4.68 19.53
CA ALA A 392 20.74 -4.20 18.72
C ALA A 392 22.03 -5.00 18.98
N LYS A 393 22.31 -5.33 20.25
CA LYS A 393 23.45 -6.18 20.63
C LYS A 393 23.31 -7.60 20.08
N GLU A 394 22.13 -8.22 20.19
CA GLU A 394 21.87 -9.55 19.63
C GLU A 394 21.95 -9.56 18.09
N ALA A 395 21.46 -8.50 17.43
CA ALA A 395 21.56 -8.36 15.98
C ALA A 395 23.03 -8.27 15.49
N ARG A 396 23.89 -7.56 16.22
CA ARG A 396 25.33 -7.49 15.92
C ARG A 396 26.01 -8.87 16.03
N ARG A 397 25.59 -9.71 16.99
CA ARG A 397 26.10 -11.09 17.15
C ARG A 397 25.78 -11.98 15.96
N GLY A 398 24.75 -11.67 15.16
CA GLY A 398 24.45 -12.41 13.94
C GLY A 398 25.52 -12.31 12.85
N HIS A 399 26.48 -11.36 12.93
CA HIS A 399 27.52 -11.11 11.93
C HIS A 399 26.97 -11.05 10.48
N GLY A 400 25.84 -10.37 10.29
CA GLY A 400 25.18 -10.26 8.97
C GLY A 400 24.62 -11.58 8.42
N GLY A 401 24.27 -12.54 9.30
CA GLY A 401 23.70 -13.84 8.93
C GLY A 401 24.71 -14.98 8.79
N LYS A 402 25.99 -14.74 9.09
CA LYS A 402 27.06 -15.75 9.00
C LYS A 402 27.19 -16.62 10.25
N SER A 403 26.67 -16.17 11.39
CA SER A 403 26.73 -16.91 12.66
C SER A 403 25.67 -18.00 12.71
N LYS A 404 25.93 -19.11 13.42
CA LYS A 404 24.94 -20.18 13.54
C LYS A 404 23.69 -19.64 14.21
N HIS A 405 22.51 -19.92 13.66
CA HIS A 405 21.24 -19.45 14.21
C HIS A 405 20.97 -19.90 15.65
N SER A 406 21.70 -20.90 16.18
CA SER A 406 21.61 -21.34 17.57
C SER A 406 22.35 -20.41 18.56
N GLU A 407 23.26 -19.56 18.09
CA GLU A 407 24.22 -18.82 18.93
C GLU A 407 23.77 -17.36 19.22
N TRP A 408 22.65 -16.90 18.64
CA TRP A 408 22.13 -15.53 18.83
C TRP A 408 20.60 -15.48 18.72
N ARG A 409 19.94 -14.45 19.30
CA ARG A 409 18.47 -14.29 19.31
C ARG A 409 18.01 -13.25 18.31
N HIS A 410 16.98 -13.54 17.51
CA HIS A 410 16.32 -12.55 16.66
C HIS A 410 15.19 -11.81 17.40
N TYR A 411 14.58 -10.80 16.78
CA TYR A 411 13.47 -10.07 17.40
C TYR A 411 12.27 -11.00 17.72
N ASP A 412 12.03 -12.02 16.89
CA ASP A 412 11.00 -13.05 17.15
C ASP A 412 11.32 -13.88 18.41
N ASP A 413 12.59 -14.27 18.58
CA ASP A 413 13.04 -15.03 19.76
C ASP A 413 12.92 -14.19 21.04
N LEU A 414 13.19 -12.88 20.96
CA LEU A 414 13.01 -11.95 22.07
C LEU A 414 11.53 -11.68 22.37
N ASN A 415 10.69 -11.65 21.33
CA ASN A 415 9.26 -11.43 21.47
C ASN A 415 8.55 -12.65 22.10
N GLU A 416 9.04 -13.86 21.81
CA GLU A 416 8.56 -15.11 22.40
C GLU A 416 8.67 -15.14 23.94
N TYR A 417 9.60 -14.39 24.53
CA TYR A 417 9.68 -14.22 25.99
C TYR A 417 8.33 -13.73 26.59
N PHE A 418 7.61 -12.87 25.87
CA PHE A 418 6.34 -12.28 26.28
C PHE A 418 5.12 -13.18 26.03
N TRP A 419 5.32 -14.41 25.51
CA TRP A 419 4.28 -15.43 25.41
C TRP A 419 4.09 -16.25 26.69
N SER A 420 5.01 -16.12 27.65
CA SER A 420 4.92 -16.84 28.92
C SER A 420 4.50 -15.92 30.06
N VAL A 421 3.77 -16.46 31.03
CA VAL A 421 3.49 -15.77 32.30
C VAL A 421 4.79 -15.40 33.04
N ASN A 422 5.91 -16.04 32.69
CA ASN A 422 7.23 -15.69 33.21
C ASN A 422 7.70 -14.31 32.78
N CYS A 423 7.12 -13.67 31.76
CA CYS A 423 7.48 -12.30 31.38
C CYS A 423 7.21 -11.30 32.50
N PHE A 424 6.24 -11.55 33.37
CA PHE A 424 5.98 -10.73 34.56
C PHE A 424 7.10 -10.81 35.62
N ARG A 425 8.02 -11.78 35.50
CA ARG A 425 9.25 -11.78 36.32
C ARG A 425 10.22 -10.67 35.90
N LEU A 426 10.08 -10.09 34.71
CA LEU A 426 10.87 -8.92 34.31
C LEU A 426 10.64 -7.75 35.28
N GLY A 427 9.43 -7.63 35.83
CA GLY A 427 9.06 -6.59 36.78
C GLY A 427 8.69 -5.26 36.12
N TRP A 428 8.04 -4.38 36.89
CA TRP A 428 7.75 -3.00 36.49
C TRP A 428 7.95 -2.08 37.71
N PRO A 429 9.10 -1.38 37.84
CA PRO A 429 10.19 -1.26 36.88
C PRO A 429 10.86 -2.60 36.50
N MET A 430 11.23 -2.72 35.23
CA MET A 430 12.02 -3.81 34.67
C MET A 430 13.37 -3.91 35.38
N ARG A 431 13.68 -5.11 35.88
CA ARG A 431 14.90 -5.38 36.63
C ARG A 431 16.08 -5.61 35.68
N ALA A 432 17.17 -4.87 35.88
CA ALA A 432 18.37 -4.97 35.03
C ALA A 432 19.09 -6.33 35.15
N ASP A 433 18.90 -7.04 36.27
CA ASP A 433 19.44 -8.37 36.53
C ASP A 433 18.56 -9.51 35.96
N ALA A 434 17.46 -9.19 35.28
CA ALA A 434 16.59 -10.19 34.69
C ALA A 434 17.29 -10.91 33.52
N ASN A 435 17.07 -12.23 33.41
CA ASN A 435 17.63 -13.07 32.35
C ASN A 435 17.32 -12.58 30.91
N PHE A 436 16.33 -11.71 30.74
CA PHE A 436 16.04 -11.06 29.46
C PHE A 436 17.19 -10.13 29.02
N PHE A 437 17.76 -9.37 29.96
CA PHE A 437 18.87 -8.43 29.76
C PHE A 437 20.26 -9.04 30.01
N CYS A 438 20.38 -10.15 30.75
CA CYS A 438 21.67 -10.77 31.04
C CYS A 438 22.36 -11.36 29.79
N HIS A 439 23.69 -11.25 29.76
CA HIS A 439 24.57 -11.76 28.70
C HIS A 439 25.59 -12.79 29.24
N HIS A 440 26.21 -13.57 28.34
CA HIS A 440 27.22 -14.60 28.66
C HIS A 440 28.63 -14.04 28.97
N ASP A 441 28.89 -12.74 28.73
CA ASP A 441 30.25 -12.19 28.58
C ASP A 441 30.61 -11.01 29.50
N GLU A 442 30.12 -10.98 30.74
CA GLU A 442 30.70 -10.11 31.77
C GLU A 442 31.14 -10.95 32.98
N LYS A 443 32.17 -11.77 32.76
CA LYS A 443 33.17 -12.02 33.81
C LYS A 443 34.43 -11.24 33.40
N PRO A 444 34.85 -10.20 34.14
CA PRO A 444 36.23 -9.77 34.03
C PRO A 444 37.10 -10.97 34.41
N ARG A 445 38.15 -11.22 33.63
CA ARG A 445 39.25 -12.10 34.03
C ARG A 445 39.95 -11.45 35.22
N SER A 446 39.38 -11.58 36.42
CA SER A 446 40.12 -11.39 37.66
C SER A 446 40.49 -12.76 38.21
N ASP A 447 41.70 -12.83 38.74
CA ASP A 447 42.48 -14.01 39.01
C ASP A 447 41.74 -15.19 39.62
N LYS A 448 42.15 -16.38 39.16
CA LYS A 448 41.89 -17.65 39.82
C LYS A 448 42.51 -17.59 41.22
N ASN A 449 41.70 -17.32 42.23
CA ASN A 449 41.97 -17.79 43.58
C ASN A 449 40.84 -18.71 44.02
N GLU A 450 41.28 -19.84 44.55
CA GLU A 450 40.50 -20.99 44.96
C GLU A 450 39.53 -20.63 46.09
N GLY A 451 38.27 -20.98 45.90
CA GLY A 451 37.21 -20.87 46.90
C GLY A 451 35.95 -21.51 46.36
N ASN A 452 35.61 -22.68 46.90
CA ASN A 452 34.42 -23.46 46.57
C ASN A 452 33.14 -22.65 46.80
N ASP A 453 32.56 -22.12 45.74
CA ASP A 453 31.13 -21.86 45.65
C ASP A 453 30.60 -22.44 44.33
N PRO A 454 29.45 -23.13 44.33
CA PRO A 454 28.92 -23.72 43.11
C PRO A 454 28.58 -22.59 42.13
N VAL A 455 29.31 -22.57 41.02
CA VAL A 455 29.09 -21.68 39.88
C VAL A 455 27.64 -21.83 39.43
N ASN A 456 26.81 -20.83 39.76
CA ASN A 456 25.45 -20.69 39.24
C ASN A 456 25.52 -20.71 37.70
N GLY A 457 25.06 -21.80 37.10
CA GLY A 457 25.03 -22.00 35.66
C GLY A 457 24.22 -20.92 34.93
N ASP A 458 24.77 -20.48 33.80
CA ASP A 458 24.13 -19.81 32.65
C ASP A 458 22.91 -18.92 32.97
N ARG A 459 23.17 -17.67 33.40
CA ARG A 459 22.13 -16.62 33.51
C ARG A 459 21.57 -16.14 32.16
N TRP A 460 22.21 -16.47 31.05
CA TRP A 460 21.73 -16.15 29.70
C TRP A 460 20.64 -17.15 29.28
N MET A 461 19.42 -16.66 29.08
CA MET A 461 18.37 -17.49 28.47
C MET A 461 18.58 -17.56 26.96
N GLY A 462 19.07 -18.71 26.50
CA GLY A 462 19.08 -19.07 25.09
C GLY A 462 17.69 -19.19 24.48
N LYS A 463 17.61 -19.60 23.21
CA LYS A 463 16.33 -19.76 22.52
C LYS A 463 15.43 -20.75 23.26
N ILE A 464 14.23 -20.30 23.61
CA ILE A 464 13.37 -21.00 24.55
C ILE A 464 12.66 -22.17 23.88
N ASN A 465 12.20 -22.02 22.63
CA ASN A 465 11.39 -23.06 21.97
C ASN A 465 11.93 -23.58 20.63
N PHE A 466 12.70 -22.79 19.86
CA PHE A 466 13.14 -23.20 18.53
C PHE A 466 14.64 -22.96 18.31
N VAL A 467 15.41 -24.05 18.21
CA VAL A 467 16.81 -24.04 17.78
C VAL A 467 16.90 -24.84 16.50
N GLU A 468 17.00 -24.15 15.36
CA GLU A 468 17.22 -24.82 14.07
C GLU A 468 18.68 -25.24 13.95
N ILE A 469 18.93 -26.55 13.97
CA ILE A 469 20.22 -27.13 13.60
C ILE A 469 20.05 -27.54 12.13
N ARG A 470 20.86 -27.00 11.21
CA ARG A 470 20.77 -27.40 9.79
C ARG A 470 21.64 -28.62 9.54
N SER A 471 21.05 -29.71 9.05
CA SER A 471 21.75 -30.91 8.56
C SER A 471 21.00 -31.51 7.38
N PHE A 472 21.67 -32.29 6.53
CA PHE A 472 21.06 -32.94 5.36
C PHE A 472 19.86 -33.83 5.73
N TRP A 473 19.91 -34.46 6.91
CA TRP A 473 18.82 -35.27 7.44
C TRP A 473 17.53 -34.47 7.73
N HIS A 474 17.60 -33.13 7.83
CA HIS A 474 16.39 -32.31 7.97
C HIS A 474 15.49 -32.37 6.75
N ILE A 475 16.01 -32.64 5.55
CA ILE A 475 15.17 -32.80 4.34
C ILE A 475 14.26 -34.01 4.51
N PHE A 476 14.81 -35.16 4.90
CA PHE A 476 14.04 -36.38 5.14
C PHE A 476 13.07 -36.24 6.31
N ARG A 477 13.49 -35.59 7.40
CA ARG A 477 12.64 -35.34 8.57
C ARG A 477 11.48 -34.38 8.26
N SER A 478 11.72 -33.33 7.48
CA SER A 478 10.72 -32.27 7.23
C SER A 478 9.68 -32.68 6.19
N PHE A 479 10.05 -33.56 5.26
CA PHE A 479 9.18 -34.10 4.22
C PHE A 479 8.81 -35.57 4.47
N ASP A 480 8.79 -36.00 5.74
CA ASP A 480 8.51 -37.40 6.17
C ASP A 480 7.22 -37.96 5.55
N ARG A 481 6.17 -37.15 5.47
CA ARG A 481 4.87 -37.56 4.93
C ARG A 481 4.93 -37.83 3.43
N MET A 482 5.69 -37.03 2.70
CA MET A 482 5.86 -37.20 1.25
C MET A 482 6.60 -38.50 0.96
N TRP A 483 7.74 -38.73 1.63
CA TRP A 483 8.52 -39.96 1.50
C TRP A 483 7.69 -41.19 1.90
N SER A 484 7.01 -41.12 3.04
CA SER A 484 6.16 -42.22 3.51
C SER A 484 5.04 -42.53 2.53
N PHE A 485 4.37 -41.50 2.01
CA PHE A 485 3.28 -41.68 1.05
C PHE A 485 3.76 -42.36 -0.24
N PHE A 486 4.85 -41.89 -0.85
CA PHE A 486 5.35 -42.45 -2.09
C PHE A 486 5.92 -43.87 -1.93
N ILE A 487 6.62 -44.17 -0.84
CA ILE A 487 7.10 -45.53 -0.57
C ILE A 487 5.93 -46.50 -0.40
N LEU A 488 4.89 -46.11 0.35
CA LEU A 488 3.72 -46.95 0.57
C LEU A 488 2.88 -47.13 -0.69
N ALA A 489 2.72 -46.07 -1.48
CA ALA A 489 2.03 -46.14 -2.76
C ALA A 489 2.77 -47.03 -3.76
N LEU A 490 4.11 -46.94 -3.83
CA LEU A 490 4.94 -47.83 -4.64
C LEU A 490 4.77 -49.29 -4.22
N GLN A 491 4.86 -49.59 -2.92
CA GLN A 491 4.66 -50.94 -2.41
C GLN A 491 3.25 -51.47 -2.75
N ALA A 492 2.21 -50.66 -2.58
CA ALA A 492 0.84 -51.04 -2.92
C ALA A 492 0.72 -51.39 -4.42
N MET A 493 1.24 -50.54 -5.31
CA MET A 493 1.21 -50.77 -6.76
C MET A 493 1.96 -52.05 -7.16
N ILE A 494 3.13 -52.31 -6.57
CA ILE A 494 3.88 -53.55 -6.82
C ILE A 494 3.06 -54.76 -6.38
N ILE A 495 2.44 -54.73 -5.19
CA ILE A 495 1.62 -55.84 -4.69
C ILE A 495 0.43 -56.10 -5.61
N ILE A 496 -0.24 -55.06 -6.09
CA ILE A 496 -1.40 -55.18 -7.00
C ILE A 496 -0.95 -55.75 -8.34
N ALA A 497 0.12 -55.20 -8.93
CA ALA A 497 0.64 -55.69 -10.21
C ALA A 497 1.17 -57.14 -10.13
N TRP A 498 1.61 -57.58 -8.94
CA TRP A 498 2.15 -58.92 -8.72
C TRP A 498 1.09 -60.01 -8.57
N ASN A 499 -0.13 -59.68 -8.12
CA ASN A 499 -1.20 -60.65 -7.82
C ASN A 499 -2.38 -60.53 -8.80
N GLY A 500 -3.02 -61.66 -9.15
CA GLY A 500 -4.19 -61.68 -10.04
C GLY A 500 -3.88 -61.33 -11.50
N SER A 501 -4.86 -60.74 -12.20
CA SER A 501 -4.78 -60.27 -13.60
C SER A 501 -3.91 -59.01 -13.80
N GLY A 502 -3.39 -58.42 -12.72
CA GLY A 502 -2.67 -57.14 -12.76
C GLY A 502 -3.57 -55.94 -13.10
N GLU A 503 -4.88 -56.06 -12.91
CA GLU A 503 -5.82 -54.95 -13.00
C GLU A 503 -6.08 -54.32 -11.61
N PRO A 504 -6.30 -52.99 -11.54
CA PRO A 504 -6.62 -52.33 -10.26
C PRO A 504 -7.91 -52.85 -9.58
N SER A 505 -8.82 -53.46 -10.35
CA SER A 505 -10.04 -54.11 -9.85
C SER A 505 -9.76 -55.31 -8.92
N ALA A 506 -8.58 -55.93 -9.04
CA ALA A 506 -8.16 -57.06 -8.19
C ALA A 506 -8.02 -56.69 -6.71
N ILE A 507 -7.99 -55.39 -6.35
CA ILE A 507 -7.99 -54.93 -4.95
C ILE A 507 -9.25 -55.37 -4.20
N PHE A 508 -10.37 -55.58 -4.90
CA PHE A 508 -11.62 -56.03 -4.28
C PHE A 508 -11.63 -57.54 -3.98
N GLU A 509 -10.63 -58.30 -4.43
CA GLU A 509 -10.43 -59.69 -4.03
C GLU A 509 -9.86 -59.76 -2.61
N GLY A 510 -10.50 -60.52 -1.72
CA GLY A 510 -10.14 -60.56 -0.30
C GLY A 510 -8.68 -60.94 -0.01
N ASP A 511 -8.08 -61.80 -0.84
CA ASP A 511 -6.69 -62.24 -0.68
C ASP A 511 -5.67 -61.17 -1.13
N VAL A 512 -5.96 -60.44 -2.21
CA VAL A 512 -5.13 -59.32 -2.69
C VAL A 512 -5.28 -58.13 -1.76
N PHE A 513 -6.51 -57.80 -1.33
CA PHE A 513 -6.80 -56.76 -0.35
C PHE A 513 -5.95 -56.93 0.92
N LYS A 514 -5.91 -58.15 1.46
CA LYS A 514 -5.12 -58.47 2.65
C LYS A 514 -3.61 -58.36 2.41
N LYS A 515 -3.11 -58.71 1.23
CA LYS A 515 -1.71 -58.48 0.86
C LYS A 515 -1.40 -56.98 0.76
N VAL A 516 -2.29 -56.18 0.18
CA VAL A 516 -2.14 -54.71 0.11
C VAL A 516 -2.14 -54.10 1.51
N LEU A 517 -2.94 -54.59 2.45
CA LEU A 517 -2.93 -54.13 3.85
C LEU A 517 -1.56 -54.32 4.55
N SER A 518 -0.64 -55.13 4.02
CA SER A 518 0.73 -55.23 4.53
C SER A 518 1.53 -53.91 4.46
N ILE A 519 1.11 -52.94 3.64
CA ILE A 519 1.71 -51.60 3.61
C ILE A 519 1.72 -50.94 5.00
N PHE A 520 0.75 -51.25 5.87
CA PHE A 520 0.71 -50.69 7.21
C PHE A 520 1.86 -51.17 8.11
N ILE A 521 2.44 -52.35 7.83
CA ILE A 521 3.66 -52.81 8.49
C ILE A 521 4.83 -51.91 8.11
N THR A 522 5.01 -51.65 6.82
CA THR A 522 6.03 -50.73 6.31
C THR A 522 5.80 -49.31 6.85
N ALA A 523 4.55 -48.88 6.94
CA ALA A 523 4.20 -47.57 7.50
C ALA A 523 4.64 -47.45 8.97
N ALA A 524 4.46 -48.50 9.78
CA ALA A 524 4.92 -48.53 11.16
C ALA A 524 6.45 -48.47 11.27
N ILE A 525 7.17 -49.18 10.38
CA ILE A 525 8.65 -49.14 10.32
C ILE A 525 9.15 -47.74 9.96
N LEU A 526 8.54 -47.10 8.96
CA LEU A 526 8.86 -45.73 8.58
C LEU A 526 8.54 -44.74 9.71
N LYS A 527 7.45 -44.94 10.46
CA LYS A 527 7.11 -44.15 11.65
C LYS A 527 8.10 -44.33 12.80
N LEU A 528 8.62 -45.54 13.01
CA LEU A 528 9.67 -45.80 14.00
C LEU A 528 10.98 -45.11 13.58
N THR A 529 11.36 -45.25 12.30
CA THR A 529 12.54 -44.58 11.73
C THR A 529 12.44 -43.06 11.90
N GLN A 530 11.28 -42.47 11.64
CA GLN A 530 10.99 -41.07 11.90
C GLN A 530 11.15 -40.72 13.38
N ALA A 531 10.57 -41.51 14.29
CA ALA A 531 10.62 -41.23 15.73
C ALA A 531 12.06 -41.29 16.28
N VAL A 532 12.87 -42.23 15.79
CA VAL A 532 14.30 -42.33 16.15
C VAL A 532 15.09 -41.15 15.59
N ALA A 533 14.86 -40.78 14.33
CA ALA A 533 15.49 -39.61 13.71
C ALA A 533 15.10 -38.30 14.43
N ASP A 534 13.85 -38.20 14.90
CA ASP A 534 13.36 -37.09 15.70
C ASP A 534 14.11 -36.94 17.03
N ILE A 535 14.41 -38.05 17.72
CA ILE A 535 15.16 -38.05 18.99
C ILE A 535 16.62 -37.67 18.74
N PHE A 536 17.24 -38.28 17.73
CA PHE A 536 18.66 -38.06 17.41
C PHE A 536 18.93 -36.60 17.02
N MET A 537 18.12 -36.01 16.12
CA MET A 537 18.33 -34.63 15.67
C MET A 537 18.06 -33.59 16.77
N ASN A 538 17.13 -33.86 17.69
CA ASN A 538 16.80 -32.95 18.78
C ASN A 538 17.61 -33.19 20.05
N TRP A 539 18.58 -34.10 20.03
CA TRP A 539 19.37 -34.50 21.21
C TRP A 539 20.09 -33.31 21.87
N LYS A 540 20.68 -32.41 21.07
CA LYS A 540 21.36 -31.21 21.58
C LYS A 540 20.40 -30.20 22.23
N ALA A 541 19.15 -30.15 21.76
CA ALA A 541 18.13 -29.22 22.25
C ALA A 541 17.39 -29.74 23.50
N ARG A 542 17.71 -30.95 24.00
CA ARG A 542 17.01 -31.57 25.14
C ARG A 542 17.00 -30.68 26.39
N HIS A 543 18.07 -29.95 26.66
CA HIS A 543 18.21 -29.14 27.88
C HIS A 543 17.30 -27.88 27.85
N GLY A 544 16.89 -27.41 26.68
CA GLY A 544 15.96 -26.27 26.54
C GLY A 544 14.48 -26.66 26.40
N MET A 545 14.17 -27.94 26.12
CA MET A 545 12.79 -28.38 25.88
C MET A 545 11.99 -28.56 27.18
N SER A 546 10.73 -28.14 27.16
CA SER A 546 9.76 -28.47 28.23
C SER A 546 9.61 -29.99 28.42
N ARG A 547 9.45 -30.45 29.66
CA ARG A 547 9.26 -31.88 30.01
C ARG A 547 8.13 -32.56 29.22
N HIS A 548 7.06 -31.83 28.91
CA HIS A 548 5.95 -32.36 28.10
C HIS A 548 6.36 -32.68 26.65
N VAL A 549 7.31 -31.92 26.10
CA VAL A 549 7.82 -32.11 24.74
C VAL A 549 8.78 -33.31 24.70
N GLN A 550 9.67 -33.42 25.68
CA GLN A 550 10.56 -34.57 25.82
C GLN A 550 9.77 -35.89 25.95
N LEU A 551 8.78 -35.92 26.85
CA LEU A 551 7.91 -37.08 27.05
C LEU A 551 7.17 -37.48 25.76
N ARG A 552 6.77 -36.49 24.94
CA ARG A 552 6.11 -36.74 23.65
C ARG A 552 7.00 -37.50 22.67
N TYR A 553 8.27 -37.14 22.54
CA TYR A 553 9.18 -37.83 21.62
C TYR A 553 9.39 -39.29 22.03
N ILE A 554 9.58 -39.51 23.33
CA ILE A 554 9.74 -40.85 23.90
C ILE A 554 8.48 -41.69 23.70
N LEU A 555 7.30 -41.16 24.06
CA LEU A 555 6.02 -41.88 23.89
C LEU A 555 5.71 -42.21 22.42
N LYS A 556 6.08 -41.33 21.48
CA LYS A 556 5.94 -41.60 20.04
C LYS A 556 6.85 -42.74 19.58
N ALA A 557 8.10 -42.78 20.05
CA ALA A 557 9.02 -43.86 19.72
C ALA A 557 8.55 -45.21 20.28
N ILE A 558 8.10 -45.23 21.55
CA ILE A 558 7.53 -46.43 22.18
C ILE A 558 6.28 -46.89 21.42
N SER A 559 5.35 -45.98 21.13
CA SER A 559 4.14 -46.33 20.39
C SER A 559 4.44 -46.86 18.99
N ALA A 560 5.40 -46.26 18.27
CA ALA A 560 5.82 -46.76 16.96
C ALA A 560 6.44 -48.17 17.05
N ALA A 561 7.27 -48.43 18.06
CA ALA A 561 7.87 -49.74 18.29
C ALA A 561 6.80 -50.82 18.58
N VAL A 562 5.78 -50.49 19.39
CA VAL A 562 4.65 -51.38 19.65
C VAL A 562 3.94 -51.77 18.35
N TRP A 563 3.66 -50.81 17.46
CA TRP A 563 3.00 -51.09 16.19
C TRP A 563 3.86 -51.90 15.21
N VAL A 564 5.18 -51.68 15.20
CA VAL A 564 6.14 -52.48 14.41
C VAL A 564 6.13 -53.95 14.83
N ILE A 565 5.84 -54.26 16.09
CA ILE A 565 5.74 -55.64 16.58
C ILE A 565 4.31 -56.19 16.38
N LEU A 566 3.29 -55.40 16.73
CA LEU A 566 1.89 -55.85 16.74
C LEU A 566 1.35 -56.12 15.33
N LEU A 567 1.68 -55.29 14.33
CA LEU A 567 1.15 -55.45 12.97
C LEU A 567 1.68 -56.71 12.25
N PRO A 568 3.00 -57.03 12.28
CA PRO A 568 3.50 -58.30 11.74
C PRO A 568 2.96 -59.53 12.47
N VAL A 569 2.88 -59.50 13.80
CA VAL A 569 2.36 -60.63 14.60
C VAL A 569 0.91 -60.94 14.24
N THR A 570 0.07 -59.90 14.14
CA THR A 570 -1.34 -60.05 13.73
C THR A 570 -1.49 -60.42 12.24
N TYR A 571 -0.56 -60.01 11.37
CA TYR A 571 -0.53 -60.41 9.96
C TYR A 571 -0.21 -61.90 9.79
N VAL A 572 0.84 -62.40 10.46
CA VAL A 572 1.26 -63.81 10.45
C VAL A 572 0.19 -64.70 11.07
N TYR A 573 -0.43 -64.25 12.17
CA TYR A 573 -1.57 -64.94 12.79
C TYR A 573 -2.76 -65.10 11.82
N SER A 574 -2.89 -64.20 10.85
CA SER A 574 -3.97 -64.24 9.86
C SER A 574 -3.70 -65.25 8.73
N TRP A 575 -2.52 -65.87 8.60
CA TRP A 575 -2.26 -66.84 7.52
C TRP A 575 -3.01 -68.16 7.71
N LYS A 576 -3.54 -68.69 6.60
CA LYS A 576 -4.25 -69.99 6.57
C LYS A 576 -3.30 -71.15 6.91
N ASN A 577 -2.07 -71.15 6.39
CA ASN A 577 -1.01 -72.14 6.66
C ASN A 577 0.34 -71.44 6.99
N PRO A 578 0.64 -71.12 8.27
CA PRO A 578 1.93 -70.51 8.64
C PRO A 578 3.05 -71.58 8.76
N SER A 579 4.26 -71.29 8.27
CA SER A 579 5.44 -72.15 8.47
C SER A 579 6.22 -71.76 9.75
N GLY A 580 6.70 -72.77 10.50
CA GLY A 580 7.66 -72.67 11.61
C GLY A 580 7.29 -71.67 12.72
N PHE A 581 7.83 -70.45 12.62
CA PHE A 581 7.64 -69.38 13.60
C PHE A 581 6.17 -68.93 13.70
N GLY A 582 5.43 -68.91 12.60
CA GLY A 582 4.02 -68.52 12.61
C GLY A 582 3.10 -69.53 13.30
N GLN A 583 3.51 -70.81 13.37
CA GLN A 583 2.80 -71.86 14.10
C GLN A 583 3.01 -71.72 15.61
N THR A 584 4.19 -71.25 16.03
CA THR A 584 4.52 -70.93 17.42
C THR A 584 3.66 -69.77 17.95
N ILE A 585 3.47 -68.72 17.15
CA ILE A 585 2.58 -67.59 17.48
C ILE A 585 1.11 -68.04 17.56
N LYS A 586 0.66 -68.88 16.62
CA LYS A 586 -0.71 -69.40 16.60
C LYS A 586 -1.01 -70.27 17.84
N ASN A 587 -0.02 -71.04 18.31
CA ASN A 587 -0.13 -71.82 19.54
C ASN A 587 -0.17 -70.93 20.81
N TRP A 588 0.49 -69.77 20.79
CA TRP A 588 0.54 -68.85 21.93
C TRP A 588 -0.75 -68.04 22.10
N PHE A 589 -1.46 -67.73 21.00
CA PHE A 589 -2.68 -66.91 20.99
C PHE A 589 -4.00 -67.69 20.82
N GLY A 590 -3.95 -69.02 20.66
CA GLY A 590 -5.12 -69.91 20.62
C GLY A 590 -5.75 -70.11 19.23
N ASN A 591 -6.41 -71.26 19.04
CA ASN A 591 -7.08 -71.62 17.78
C ASN A 591 -8.51 -71.07 17.74
N SER A 592 -8.77 -70.05 16.90
CA SER A 592 -10.13 -69.72 16.49
C SER A 592 -10.26 -69.88 14.96
N PRO A 593 -11.03 -70.86 14.45
CA PRO A 593 -11.04 -71.22 13.02
C PRO A 593 -11.71 -70.22 12.07
N SER A 594 -12.19 -69.06 12.56
CA SER A 594 -13.08 -68.18 11.78
C SER A 594 -12.94 -66.69 12.09
N SER A 595 -11.73 -66.14 12.18
CA SER A 595 -11.57 -64.68 12.30
C SER A 595 -10.65 -64.05 11.24
N PRO A 596 -11.19 -63.50 10.14
CA PRO A 596 -10.50 -62.54 9.28
C PRO A 596 -10.22 -61.18 9.96
N SER A 597 -10.43 -61.02 11.27
CA SER A 597 -10.74 -59.70 11.84
C SER A 597 -9.64 -59.07 12.71
N LEU A 598 -8.73 -59.81 13.36
CA LEU A 598 -7.75 -59.21 14.29
C LEU A 598 -6.73 -58.28 13.60
N PHE A 599 -6.22 -58.64 12.42
CA PHE A 599 -5.30 -57.80 11.67
C PHE A 599 -5.98 -56.51 11.16
N ILE A 600 -7.24 -56.62 10.71
CA ILE A 600 -8.03 -55.48 10.26
C ILE A 600 -8.35 -54.55 11.44
N PHE A 601 -8.73 -55.09 12.61
CA PHE A 601 -8.94 -54.30 13.82
C PHE A 601 -7.65 -53.63 14.31
N ALA A 602 -6.50 -54.31 14.23
CA ALA A 602 -5.20 -53.72 14.55
C ALA A 602 -4.87 -52.54 13.61
N ILE A 603 -5.15 -52.68 12.30
CA ILE A 603 -5.00 -51.60 11.32
C ILE A 603 -5.96 -50.44 11.63
N LEU A 604 -7.24 -50.71 11.92
CA LEU A 604 -8.20 -49.67 12.29
C LEU A 604 -7.75 -48.91 13.55
N GLY A 605 -7.22 -49.64 14.54
CA GLY A 605 -6.60 -49.05 15.73
C GLY A 605 -5.41 -48.15 15.39
N TYR A 606 -4.49 -48.64 14.55
CA TYR A 606 -3.33 -47.89 14.07
C TYR A 606 -3.70 -46.63 13.28
N LEU A 607 -4.73 -46.73 12.42
CA LEU A 607 -5.19 -45.64 11.57
C LEU A 607 -6.05 -44.61 12.32
N SER A 608 -6.67 -44.98 13.43
CA SER A 608 -7.64 -44.14 14.15
C SER A 608 -7.17 -42.70 14.45
N PRO A 609 -5.91 -42.42 14.86
CA PRO A 609 -5.47 -41.05 15.10
C PRO A 609 -5.39 -40.20 13.82
N ASN A 610 -4.99 -40.85 12.71
CA ASN A 610 -4.88 -40.23 11.39
C ASN A 610 -6.26 -40.03 10.77
N MET A 611 -7.20 -40.97 10.95
CA MET A 611 -8.59 -40.82 10.54
C MET A 611 -9.26 -39.65 11.24
N LEU A 612 -9.06 -39.53 12.56
CA LEU A 612 -9.55 -38.38 13.32
C LEU A 612 -8.94 -37.06 12.80
N SER A 613 -7.63 -37.05 12.50
CA SER A 613 -6.99 -35.86 11.93
C SER A 613 -7.53 -35.51 10.55
N ALA A 614 -7.81 -36.49 9.69
CA ALA A 614 -8.38 -36.29 8.36
C ALA A 614 -9.81 -35.77 8.44
N LEU A 615 -10.63 -36.32 9.34
CA LEU A 615 -11.99 -35.85 9.60
C LEU A 615 -11.98 -34.40 10.11
N LEU A 616 -11.12 -34.07 11.06
CA LEU A 616 -10.95 -32.69 11.54
C LEU A 616 -10.39 -31.75 10.45
N PHE A 617 -9.62 -32.27 9.48
CA PHE A 617 -9.16 -31.49 8.34
C PHE A 617 -10.32 -31.11 7.41
N LEU A 618 -11.27 -32.02 7.15
CA LEU A 618 -12.46 -31.74 6.34
C LEU A 618 -13.39 -30.71 6.99
N PHE A 619 -13.37 -30.59 8.32
CA PHE A 619 -14.18 -29.64 9.08
C PHE A 619 -13.32 -28.54 9.75
N PRO A 620 -12.83 -27.52 9.01
CA PRO A 620 -11.93 -26.51 9.55
C PRO A 620 -12.57 -25.60 10.62
N ILE A 621 -13.90 -25.54 10.72
CA ILE A 621 -14.59 -24.78 11.77
C ILE A 621 -14.48 -25.49 13.12
N THR A 622 -14.81 -26.79 13.17
CA THR A 622 -14.73 -27.61 14.38
C THR A 622 -13.27 -27.75 14.82
N ARG A 623 -12.35 -27.95 13.87
CA ARG A 623 -10.90 -27.94 14.15
C ARG A 623 -10.42 -26.64 14.77
N ARG A 624 -10.80 -25.47 14.21
CA ARG A 624 -10.43 -24.17 14.79
C ARG A 624 -10.99 -23.98 16.20
N TYR A 625 -12.17 -24.50 16.49
CA TYR A 625 -12.74 -24.46 17.83
C TYR A 625 -11.98 -25.36 18.81
N LEU A 626 -11.70 -26.61 18.41
CA LEU A 626 -10.95 -27.58 19.22
C LEU A 626 -9.52 -27.13 19.51
N GLU A 627 -8.81 -26.56 18.52
CA GLU A 627 -7.45 -26.03 18.72
C GLU A 627 -7.39 -24.79 19.62
N ARG A 628 -8.49 -24.02 19.70
CA ARG A 628 -8.62 -22.86 20.60
C ARG A 628 -9.08 -23.25 22.00
N SER A 629 -9.53 -24.48 22.20
CA SER A 629 -9.97 -24.97 23.50
C SER A 629 -8.77 -25.26 24.39
N ASP A 630 -8.79 -24.71 25.61
CA ASP A 630 -7.82 -25.02 26.65
C ASP A 630 -8.22 -26.20 27.53
N TYR A 631 -9.31 -26.89 27.16
CA TYR A 631 -9.78 -28.07 27.90
C TYR A 631 -8.77 -29.21 27.80
N ARG A 632 -8.38 -29.78 28.96
CA ARG A 632 -7.29 -30.76 29.07
C ARG A 632 -7.49 -31.99 28.18
N ILE A 633 -8.72 -32.49 28.08
CA ILE A 633 -9.05 -33.68 27.28
C ILE A 633 -8.91 -33.38 25.78
N VAL A 634 -9.44 -32.25 25.31
CA VAL A 634 -9.29 -31.81 23.91
C VAL A 634 -7.82 -31.60 23.58
N ARG A 635 -7.05 -31.00 24.48
CA ARG A 635 -5.60 -30.81 24.30
C ARG A 635 -4.86 -32.14 24.19
N LEU A 636 -5.23 -33.16 24.97
CA LEU A 636 -4.64 -34.50 24.90
C LEU A 636 -5.01 -35.22 23.59
N MET A 637 -6.27 -35.15 23.17
CA MET A 637 -6.75 -35.72 21.91
C MET A 637 -6.04 -35.08 20.70
N MET A 638 -5.95 -33.75 20.69
CA MET A 638 -5.25 -33.00 19.65
C MET A 638 -3.73 -33.22 19.69
N TRP A 639 -3.16 -33.45 20.88
CA TRP A 639 -1.74 -33.79 21.06
C TRP A 639 -1.36 -35.11 20.39
N TRP A 640 -2.26 -36.10 20.39
CA TRP A 640 -2.08 -37.39 19.72
C TRP A 640 -2.37 -37.34 18.22
N SER A 641 -3.46 -36.67 17.82
CA SER A 641 -3.93 -36.64 16.43
C SER A 641 -3.14 -35.67 15.53
N GLN A 642 -2.62 -34.56 16.06
CA GLN A 642 -1.99 -33.54 15.22
C GLN A 642 -0.45 -33.61 15.19
N PRO A 643 0.16 -33.70 13.99
CA PRO A 643 1.52 -33.28 13.79
C PRO A 643 1.58 -31.74 13.94
N ARG A 644 2.50 -31.21 14.76
CA ARG A 644 2.66 -29.75 14.89
C ARG A 644 3.12 -29.19 13.54
N LEU A 645 2.21 -28.59 12.80
CA LEU A 645 2.53 -27.68 11.71
C LEU A 645 2.91 -26.33 12.35
N TYR A 646 3.85 -25.62 11.74
CA TYR A 646 4.36 -24.32 12.20
C TYR A 646 3.27 -23.22 12.28
N VAL A 647 2.11 -23.45 11.66
CA VAL A 647 0.99 -22.52 11.60
C VAL A 647 0.34 -22.38 12.99
N GLY A 648 0.17 -21.13 13.46
CA GLY A 648 -0.39 -20.82 14.78
C GLY A 648 -1.79 -21.43 15.03
N ARG A 649 -2.14 -21.60 16.31
CA ARG A 649 -3.41 -22.25 16.72
C ARG A 649 -4.63 -21.58 16.07
N GLY A 650 -5.41 -22.36 15.32
CA GLY A 650 -6.62 -21.89 14.66
C GLY A 650 -6.39 -20.81 13.59
N MET A 651 -5.19 -20.75 12.99
CA MET A 651 -4.86 -19.95 11.81
C MET A 651 -5.06 -20.73 10.49
N HIS A 652 -6.13 -21.52 10.42
CA HIS A 652 -6.50 -22.22 9.20
C HIS A 652 -7.15 -21.28 8.20
N GLU A 653 -6.77 -21.47 6.94
CA GLU A 653 -7.41 -20.87 5.78
C GLU A 653 -8.90 -21.21 5.70
N ASN A 654 -9.63 -20.40 4.93
CA ASN A 654 -11.06 -20.61 4.71
C ASN A 654 -11.34 -22.00 4.09
N ALA A 655 -12.49 -22.60 4.44
CA ALA A 655 -12.87 -23.94 3.98
C ALA A 655 -12.86 -24.08 2.45
N PHE A 656 -13.26 -23.02 1.74
CA PHE A 656 -13.21 -23.00 0.28
C PHE A 656 -11.78 -23.02 -0.28
N SER A 657 -10.83 -22.30 0.34
CA SER A 657 -9.42 -22.36 -0.03
C SER A 657 -8.83 -23.75 0.23
N LEU A 658 -9.20 -24.35 1.37
CA LEU A 658 -8.79 -25.70 1.73
C LEU A 658 -9.30 -26.74 0.73
N PHE A 659 -10.58 -26.64 0.34
CA PHE A 659 -11.19 -27.52 -0.66
C PHE A 659 -10.48 -27.43 -2.01
N LYS A 660 -10.22 -26.21 -2.50
CA LYS A 660 -9.47 -26.00 -3.74
C LYS A 660 -8.08 -26.62 -3.70
N TYR A 661 -7.34 -26.42 -2.60
CA TYR A 661 -6.02 -27.01 -2.40
C TYR A 661 -6.08 -28.54 -2.35
N THR A 662 -7.08 -29.09 -1.65
CA THR A 662 -7.26 -30.54 -1.54
C THR A 662 -7.60 -31.17 -2.89
N LEU A 663 -8.50 -30.55 -3.66
CA LEU A 663 -8.87 -31.01 -4.99
C LEU A 663 -7.66 -30.99 -5.93
N PHE A 664 -6.85 -29.92 -5.90
CA PHE A 664 -5.61 -29.83 -6.68
C PHE A 664 -4.68 -31.03 -6.44
N TRP A 665 -4.39 -31.34 -5.17
CA TRP A 665 -3.50 -32.46 -4.85
C TRP A 665 -4.11 -33.82 -5.13
N ILE A 666 -5.42 -34.01 -4.90
CA ILE A 666 -6.10 -35.27 -5.23
C ILE A 666 -6.03 -35.52 -6.74
N SER A 667 -6.35 -34.53 -7.57
CA SER A 667 -6.29 -34.67 -9.03
C SER A 667 -4.86 -34.98 -9.50
N LEU A 668 -3.86 -34.21 -9.03
CA LEU A 668 -2.46 -34.41 -9.38
C LEU A 668 -1.99 -35.83 -8.99
N LEU A 669 -2.19 -36.23 -7.74
CA LEU A 669 -1.71 -37.52 -7.23
C LEU A 669 -2.43 -38.70 -7.91
N THR A 670 -3.73 -38.57 -8.20
CA THR A 670 -4.48 -39.63 -8.89
C THR A 670 -3.94 -39.86 -10.30
N THR A 671 -3.73 -38.79 -11.07
CA THR A 671 -3.16 -38.90 -12.43
C THR A 671 -1.74 -39.45 -12.40
N LYS A 672 -0.91 -38.95 -11.47
CA LYS A 672 0.47 -39.43 -11.28
C LYS A 672 0.53 -40.93 -10.96
N LEU A 673 -0.23 -41.38 -9.95
CA LEU A 673 -0.21 -42.78 -9.54
C LEU A 673 -0.79 -43.70 -10.62
N THR A 674 -1.78 -43.24 -11.37
CA THR A 674 -2.32 -43.98 -12.52
C THR A 674 -1.26 -44.15 -13.61
N PHE A 675 -0.53 -43.08 -13.93
CA PHE A 675 0.57 -43.13 -14.89
C PHE A 675 1.68 -44.08 -14.42
N SER A 676 2.15 -43.94 -13.19
CA SER A 676 3.18 -44.83 -12.63
C SER A 676 2.73 -46.29 -12.63
N TYR A 677 1.47 -46.59 -12.31
CA TYR A 677 0.99 -47.97 -12.30
C TYR A 677 1.03 -48.61 -13.69
N TYR A 678 0.43 -47.96 -14.69
CA TYR A 678 0.28 -48.55 -16.03
C TYR A 678 1.56 -48.50 -16.87
N ILE A 679 2.37 -47.45 -16.73
CA ILE A 679 3.55 -47.22 -17.59
C ILE A 679 4.84 -47.71 -16.91
N GLU A 680 4.99 -47.52 -15.60
CA GLU A 680 6.25 -47.81 -14.91
C GLU A 680 6.23 -49.20 -14.27
N ILE A 681 5.20 -49.52 -13.47
CA ILE A 681 5.23 -50.70 -12.59
C ILE A 681 4.68 -51.96 -13.28
N LYS A 682 3.48 -51.91 -13.88
CA LYS A 682 2.83 -53.08 -14.48
C LYS A 682 3.69 -53.76 -15.56
N PRO A 683 4.34 -53.03 -16.50
CA PRO A 683 5.16 -53.65 -17.54
C PRO A 683 6.42 -54.34 -17.01
N LEU A 684 6.96 -53.94 -15.86
CA LEU A 684 8.15 -54.54 -15.27
C LEU A 684 7.88 -55.88 -14.58
N VAL A 685 6.67 -56.09 -14.06
CA VAL A 685 6.36 -57.27 -13.25
C VAL A 685 6.43 -58.57 -14.06
N GLY A 686 5.95 -58.57 -15.31
CA GLY A 686 6.01 -59.74 -16.20
C GLY A 686 7.45 -60.24 -16.42
N PRO A 687 8.33 -59.40 -17.00
CA PRO A 687 9.75 -59.72 -17.17
C PRO A 687 10.44 -60.08 -15.87
N THR A 688 10.08 -59.42 -14.75
CA THR A 688 10.68 -59.73 -13.45
C THR A 688 10.31 -61.14 -12.97
N LYS A 689 9.06 -61.59 -13.15
CA LYS A 689 8.64 -62.96 -12.82
C LYS A 689 9.39 -64.00 -13.66
N GLU A 690 9.58 -63.73 -14.94
CA GLU A 690 10.33 -64.60 -15.84
C GLU A 690 11.81 -64.69 -15.45
N ILE A 691 12.45 -63.53 -15.19
CA ILE A 691 13.85 -63.46 -14.75
C ILE A 691 14.04 -64.20 -13.42
N MET A 692 13.10 -64.09 -12.48
CA MET A 692 13.22 -64.79 -11.18
C MET A 692 13.03 -66.31 -11.28
N ASN A 693 12.35 -66.81 -12.32
CA ASN A 693 12.14 -68.24 -12.53
C ASN A 693 13.37 -68.94 -13.17
N VAL A 694 14.29 -68.18 -13.79
CA VAL A 694 15.50 -68.72 -14.39
C VAL A 694 16.56 -69.02 -13.31
N SER A 695 17.03 -70.26 -13.22
CA SER A 695 18.16 -70.62 -12.36
C SER A 695 19.49 -70.54 -13.13
N ILE A 696 20.42 -69.70 -12.67
CA ILE A 696 21.75 -69.55 -13.29
C ILE A 696 22.78 -70.24 -12.38
N SER A 697 23.51 -71.23 -12.92
CA SER A 697 24.55 -71.97 -12.18
C SER A 697 25.90 -71.24 -12.13
N THR A 698 26.20 -70.36 -13.10
CA THR A 698 27.47 -69.59 -13.16
C THR A 698 27.25 -68.19 -13.75
N TYR A 699 27.52 -67.15 -12.95
CA TYR A 699 27.40 -65.75 -13.34
C TYR A 699 28.69 -65.27 -14.05
N LYS A 700 28.61 -64.77 -15.30
CA LYS A 700 29.80 -64.30 -16.05
C LYS A 700 30.46 -63.05 -15.44
N TRP A 701 29.74 -62.27 -14.64
CA TRP A 701 30.26 -61.12 -13.87
C TRP A 701 30.85 -61.56 -12.53
N HIS A 702 31.89 -62.41 -12.56
CA HIS A 702 32.48 -63.00 -11.37
C HIS A 702 33.24 -62.00 -10.46
N GLU A 703 33.61 -60.81 -10.97
CA GLU A 703 34.36 -59.79 -10.20
C GLU A 703 33.52 -59.07 -9.15
N PHE A 704 32.24 -58.81 -9.41
CA PHE A 704 31.38 -58.05 -8.50
C PHE A 704 30.49 -58.94 -7.62
N PHE A 705 30.08 -60.12 -8.10
CA PHE A 705 29.16 -61.01 -7.37
C PHE A 705 29.53 -62.50 -7.53
N PRO A 706 30.66 -62.96 -6.99
CA PRO A 706 31.21 -64.31 -7.21
C PRO A 706 30.36 -65.47 -6.66
N HIS A 707 29.38 -65.21 -5.78
CA HIS A 707 28.55 -66.24 -5.14
C HIS A 707 27.03 -65.97 -5.23
N ALA A 708 26.59 -65.13 -6.15
CA ALA A 708 25.16 -64.84 -6.31
C ALA A 708 24.41 -66.02 -6.96
N LYS A 709 23.63 -66.76 -6.16
CA LYS A 709 22.79 -67.88 -6.61
C LYS A 709 21.45 -67.45 -7.24
N ASN A 710 21.07 -66.18 -7.09
CA ASN A 710 19.77 -65.64 -7.53
C ASN A 710 19.93 -64.44 -8.47
N ASN A 711 19.01 -64.26 -9.41
CA ASN A 711 19.00 -63.17 -10.41
C ASN A 711 18.66 -61.77 -9.85
N ILE A 712 18.83 -61.57 -8.54
CA ILE A 712 18.43 -60.35 -7.81
C ILE A 712 19.18 -59.12 -8.32
N GLY A 713 20.47 -59.25 -8.68
CA GLY A 713 21.26 -58.15 -9.22
C GLY A 713 20.69 -57.57 -10.53
N VAL A 714 20.20 -58.44 -11.43
CA VAL A 714 19.54 -58.01 -12.69
C VAL A 714 18.22 -57.31 -12.40
N VAL A 715 17.44 -57.85 -11.46
CA VAL A 715 16.17 -57.24 -11.04
C VAL A 715 16.41 -55.85 -10.44
N ILE A 716 17.43 -55.67 -9.60
CA ILE A 716 17.80 -54.36 -9.05
C ILE A 716 18.21 -53.40 -10.17
N ALA A 717 19.02 -53.84 -11.14
CA ALA A 717 19.45 -53.00 -12.26
C ALA A 717 18.27 -52.58 -13.15
N LEU A 718 17.27 -53.45 -13.35
CA LEU A 718 16.06 -53.16 -14.12
C LEU A 718 15.13 -52.18 -13.39
N TRP A 719 14.95 -52.36 -12.07
CA TRP A 719 14.02 -51.54 -11.28
C TRP A 719 14.60 -50.20 -10.84
N ALA A 720 15.91 -50.09 -10.61
CA ALA A 720 16.51 -48.89 -10.03
C ALA A 720 16.26 -47.59 -10.84
N PRO A 721 16.42 -47.57 -12.19
CA PRO A 721 16.11 -46.37 -12.98
C PRO A 721 14.63 -45.98 -12.89
N VAL A 722 13.73 -46.97 -12.93
CA VAL A 722 12.28 -46.73 -12.90
C VAL A 722 11.82 -46.21 -11.54
N VAL A 723 12.36 -46.75 -10.44
CA VAL A 723 12.11 -46.24 -9.09
C VAL A 723 12.64 -44.81 -8.91
N LEU A 724 13.79 -44.47 -9.51
CA LEU A 724 14.30 -43.08 -9.51
C LEU A 724 13.38 -42.13 -10.27
N VAL A 725 12.91 -42.52 -11.46
CA VAL A 725 11.93 -41.75 -12.24
C VAL A 725 10.64 -41.54 -11.46
N TYR A 726 10.14 -42.58 -10.78
CA TYR A 726 8.93 -42.51 -9.94
C TYR A 726 8.99 -41.45 -8.82
N PHE A 727 10.18 -41.11 -8.31
CA PHE A 727 10.33 -40.03 -7.33
C PHE A 727 10.50 -38.65 -7.99
N MET A 728 11.10 -38.60 -9.18
CA MET A 728 11.39 -37.35 -9.90
C MET A 728 10.18 -36.82 -10.69
N ASP A 729 9.36 -37.70 -11.26
CA ASP A 729 8.21 -37.39 -12.12
C ASP A 729 7.15 -36.48 -11.45
N THR A 730 7.12 -36.47 -10.11
CA THR A 730 6.19 -35.67 -9.31
C THR A 730 6.38 -34.18 -9.57
N GLN A 731 7.62 -33.74 -9.88
CA GLN A 731 7.91 -32.37 -10.28
C GLN A 731 7.27 -32.01 -11.62
N ILE A 732 7.27 -32.95 -12.58
CA ILE A 732 6.69 -32.77 -13.91
C ILE A 732 5.16 -32.64 -13.78
N TRP A 733 4.52 -33.58 -13.07
CA TRP A 733 3.08 -33.52 -12.81
C TRP A 733 2.67 -32.24 -12.08
N TYR A 734 3.47 -31.82 -11.10
CA TYR A 734 3.25 -30.54 -10.41
C TYR A 734 3.35 -29.34 -11.37
N ALA A 735 4.35 -29.29 -12.23
CA ALA A 735 4.50 -28.20 -13.21
C ALA A 735 3.30 -28.12 -14.17
N ILE A 736 2.82 -29.27 -14.67
CA ILE A 736 1.66 -29.34 -15.57
C ILE A 736 0.39 -28.83 -14.86
N PHE A 737 0.05 -29.41 -13.71
CA PHE A 737 -1.16 -29.03 -12.98
C PHE A 737 -1.10 -27.60 -12.45
N SER A 738 0.07 -27.14 -11.98
CA SER A 738 0.27 -25.76 -11.54
C SER A 738 0.08 -24.78 -12.69
N THR A 739 0.52 -25.11 -13.91
CA THR A 739 0.33 -24.27 -15.10
C THR A 739 -1.14 -24.21 -15.50
N ILE A 740 -1.84 -25.35 -15.52
CA ILE A 740 -3.27 -25.41 -15.84
C ILE A 740 -4.10 -24.63 -14.81
N TYR A 741 -3.92 -24.93 -13.52
CA TYR A 741 -4.66 -24.28 -12.45
C TYR A 741 -4.31 -22.79 -12.34
N GLY A 742 -3.02 -22.45 -12.46
CA GLY A 742 -2.54 -21.07 -12.52
C GLY A 742 -3.13 -20.30 -13.70
N GLY A 743 -3.24 -20.92 -14.87
CA GLY A 743 -3.89 -20.36 -16.06
C GLY A 743 -5.38 -20.09 -15.85
N ILE A 744 -6.13 -21.09 -15.35
CA ILE A 744 -7.57 -20.94 -15.03
C ILE A 744 -7.78 -19.87 -13.96
N TYR A 745 -6.95 -19.87 -12.92
CA TYR A 745 -7.04 -18.89 -11.83
C TYR A 745 -6.70 -17.48 -12.30
N GLY A 746 -5.67 -17.33 -13.13
CA GLY A 746 -5.30 -16.08 -13.80
C GLY A 746 -6.45 -15.55 -14.66
N ALA A 747 -7.09 -16.42 -15.45
CA ALA A 747 -8.26 -16.07 -16.25
C ALA A 747 -9.45 -15.62 -15.38
N TYR A 748 -9.77 -16.33 -14.29
CA TYR A 748 -10.83 -15.95 -13.35
C TYR A 748 -10.57 -14.61 -12.66
N ARG A 749 -9.32 -14.38 -12.24
CA ARG A 749 -8.90 -13.10 -11.66
C ARG A 749 -8.73 -11.99 -12.69
N ARG A 750 -8.93 -12.29 -13.98
CA ARG A 750 -8.74 -11.36 -15.07
C ARG A 750 -7.33 -10.73 -15.04
N LEU A 751 -6.35 -11.49 -14.54
CA LEU A 751 -4.93 -11.12 -14.53
C LEU A 751 -4.45 -11.11 -15.99
N GLY A 752 -4.06 -9.94 -16.46
CA GLY A 752 -3.81 -9.71 -17.89
C GLY A 752 -5.10 -9.67 -18.72
N GLU A 753 -6.24 -9.23 -18.17
CA GLU A 753 -7.42 -8.85 -18.98
C GLU A 753 -7.15 -7.56 -19.77
N ILE A 754 -6.37 -6.64 -19.20
CA ILE A 754 -5.87 -5.46 -19.90
C ILE A 754 -4.53 -5.84 -20.51
N ARG A 755 -4.56 -6.32 -21.76
CA ARG A 755 -3.34 -6.66 -22.52
C ARG A 755 -2.95 -5.56 -23.50
N THR A 756 -3.89 -4.70 -23.87
CA THR A 756 -3.73 -3.73 -24.94
C THR A 756 -4.26 -2.35 -24.54
N LEU A 757 -3.74 -1.34 -25.23
CA LEU A 757 -4.09 0.06 -25.11
C LEU A 757 -5.60 0.30 -25.04
N GLY A 758 -6.24 -0.17 -26.10
CA GLY A 758 -7.68 -0.04 -26.32
C GLY A 758 -8.55 -0.70 -25.24
N MET A 759 -8.08 -1.78 -24.59
CA MET A 759 -8.80 -2.39 -23.47
C MET A 759 -8.73 -1.54 -22.19
N LEU A 760 -7.64 -0.80 -21.99
CA LEU A 760 -7.52 0.15 -20.87
C LEU A 760 -8.41 1.38 -21.12
N ARG A 761 -8.40 1.91 -22.35
CA ARG A 761 -9.24 3.05 -22.76
C ARG A 761 -10.73 2.75 -22.59
N SER A 762 -11.21 1.58 -23.01
CA SER A 762 -12.64 1.20 -22.85
C SER A 762 -13.06 1.03 -21.39
N ARG A 763 -12.14 0.69 -20.48
CA ARG A 763 -12.43 0.61 -19.04
C ARG A 763 -12.44 1.95 -18.33
N PHE A 764 -11.82 2.99 -18.90
CA PHE A 764 -11.81 4.33 -18.32
C PHE A 764 -13.24 4.90 -18.16
N GLN A 765 -14.15 4.54 -19.07
CA GLN A 765 -15.58 4.87 -18.96
C GLN A 765 -16.21 4.33 -17.65
N SER A 766 -15.80 3.14 -17.19
CA SER A 766 -16.30 2.54 -15.95
C SER A 766 -15.63 3.05 -14.68
N LEU A 767 -14.55 3.85 -14.82
CA LEU A 767 -13.74 4.31 -13.69
C LEU A 767 -14.49 5.23 -12.72
N PRO A 768 -15.26 6.25 -13.17
CA PRO A 768 -15.99 7.11 -12.24
C PRO A 768 -17.04 6.34 -11.44
N GLY A 769 -17.75 5.40 -12.07
CA GLY A 769 -18.71 4.52 -11.39
C GLY A 769 -18.04 3.63 -10.34
N ALA A 770 -16.93 3.00 -10.69
CA ALA A 770 -16.14 2.19 -9.75
C ALA A 770 -15.54 3.00 -8.59
N PHE A 771 -15.14 4.24 -8.87
CA PHE A 771 -14.58 5.18 -7.90
C PHE A 771 -15.65 5.60 -6.88
N ASN A 772 -16.80 6.06 -7.37
CA ASN A 772 -17.91 6.51 -6.53
C ASN A 772 -18.46 5.37 -5.65
N ALA A 773 -18.61 4.16 -6.21
CA ALA A 773 -19.10 3.00 -5.46
C ALA A 773 -18.18 2.56 -4.30
N ARG A 774 -16.89 2.92 -4.32
CA ARG A 774 -15.91 2.54 -3.30
C ARG A 774 -15.58 3.64 -2.30
N LEU A 775 -15.59 4.89 -2.74
CA LEU A 775 -15.10 6.02 -1.95
C LEU A 775 -16.23 6.91 -1.42
N ILE A 776 -17.39 6.95 -2.07
CA ILE A 776 -18.54 7.74 -1.63
C ILE A 776 -19.49 6.83 -0.81
N PRO A 777 -19.89 7.24 0.41
CA PRO A 777 -20.89 6.53 1.19
C PRO A 777 -22.24 6.52 0.44
N VAL A 778 -22.86 5.34 0.30
CA VAL A 778 -24.19 5.22 -0.33
C VAL A 778 -25.23 5.86 0.59
N GLU A 779 -26.00 6.82 0.08
CA GLU A 779 -27.15 7.42 0.79
C GLU A 779 -28.24 6.37 1.05
N LYS A 780 -29.01 6.54 2.14
CA LYS A 780 -29.85 5.53 2.82
C LYS A 780 -30.94 4.79 2.00
N GLY A 781 -31.05 4.98 0.68
CA GLY A 781 -32.08 4.35 -0.17
C GLY A 781 -31.70 3.02 -0.81
N GLU A 782 -30.42 2.75 -1.08
CA GLU A 782 -30.04 1.58 -1.90
C GLU A 782 -29.54 0.40 -1.04
N LYS A 783 -30.37 -0.63 -0.95
CA LYS A 783 -30.00 -1.90 -0.31
C LYS A 783 -28.84 -2.56 -1.07
N GLN A 784 -27.65 -2.60 -0.48
CA GLN A 784 -26.56 -3.46 -0.94
C GLN A 784 -27.04 -4.91 -1.05
N ARG A 785 -27.02 -5.48 -2.27
CA ARG A 785 -27.16 -6.92 -2.50
C ARG A 785 -26.02 -7.65 -1.78
N LYS A 786 -26.29 -8.22 -0.60
CA LYS A 786 -25.35 -9.08 0.11
C LYS A 786 -25.46 -10.52 -0.40
N GLY A 787 -24.33 -11.12 -0.78
CA GLY A 787 -24.25 -12.56 -1.08
C GLY A 787 -23.20 -12.93 -2.13
N LEU A 788 -23.09 -14.22 -2.39
CA LEU A 788 -22.18 -14.85 -3.38
C LEU A 788 -22.33 -14.25 -4.79
N MET A 789 -23.52 -13.71 -5.10
CA MET A 789 -23.80 -12.96 -6.34
C MET A 789 -23.01 -11.65 -6.46
N ALA A 790 -22.69 -10.94 -5.37
CA ALA A 790 -21.87 -9.73 -5.41
C ALA A 790 -20.37 -10.02 -5.67
N ALA A 791 -19.91 -11.24 -5.37
CA ALA A 791 -18.56 -11.68 -5.70
C ALA A 791 -18.41 -12.07 -7.18
N ILE A 792 -19.51 -12.54 -7.80
CA ILE A 792 -19.56 -12.95 -9.21
C ILE A 792 -19.95 -11.77 -10.12
N SER A 793 -20.80 -10.85 -9.67
CA SER A 793 -21.20 -9.65 -10.40
C SER A 793 -20.31 -8.44 -10.10
N ARG A 794 -18.98 -8.58 -10.22
CA ARG A 794 -18.10 -7.40 -10.38
C ARG A 794 -18.18 -6.83 -11.81
N LYS A 795 -19.39 -6.73 -12.37
CA LYS A 795 -19.64 -5.71 -13.39
C LYS A 795 -19.90 -4.45 -12.58
N PHE A 796 -18.98 -3.50 -12.65
CA PHE A 796 -19.28 -2.16 -12.21
C PHE A 796 -20.42 -1.69 -13.10
N ASP A 797 -21.58 -1.41 -12.51
CA ASP A 797 -22.73 -0.92 -13.26
C ASP A 797 -22.31 0.38 -13.96
N GLU A 798 -22.63 0.46 -15.25
CA GLU A 798 -22.51 1.69 -16.04
C GLU A 798 -23.29 2.79 -15.32
N ILE A 799 -22.72 3.99 -15.30
CA ILE A 799 -23.33 5.15 -14.63
C ILE A 799 -24.73 5.35 -15.24
N PRO A 800 -25.83 5.24 -14.47
CA PRO A 800 -27.15 5.61 -14.98
C PRO A 800 -27.09 7.09 -15.37
N SER A 801 -27.77 7.45 -16.47
CA SER A 801 -27.67 8.75 -17.13
C SER A 801 -28.22 9.94 -16.32
N SER A 802 -28.42 9.80 -15.01
CA SER A 802 -28.88 10.88 -14.15
C SER A 802 -27.87 11.20 -13.05
N LYS A 803 -27.36 12.44 -13.10
CA LYS A 803 -26.70 13.26 -12.06
C LYS A 803 -25.22 13.58 -12.34
N ASP A 804 -25.03 14.77 -12.90
CA ASP A 804 -23.76 15.51 -13.02
C ASP A 804 -22.95 15.57 -11.72
N GLU A 805 -23.61 15.46 -10.57
CA GLU A 805 -22.97 15.52 -9.24
C GLU A 805 -21.96 14.37 -9.00
N ALA A 806 -22.24 13.16 -9.51
CA ALA A 806 -21.36 12.01 -9.33
C ALA A 806 -20.13 12.08 -10.23
N ALA A 807 -20.29 12.59 -11.46
CA ALA A 807 -19.20 12.85 -12.38
C ALA A 807 -18.34 14.04 -11.92
N ALA A 808 -18.96 15.08 -11.37
CA ALA A 808 -18.28 16.24 -10.81
C ALA A 808 -17.40 15.88 -9.60
N LYS A 809 -17.90 15.04 -8.67
CA LYS A 809 -17.11 14.54 -7.53
C LYS A 809 -15.88 13.74 -7.97
N PHE A 810 -16.03 12.92 -9.02
CA PHE A 810 -14.90 12.22 -9.62
C PHE A 810 -13.91 13.20 -10.25
N ALA A 811 -14.37 14.15 -11.06
CA ALA A 811 -13.54 15.15 -11.72
C ALA A 811 -12.74 16.00 -10.74
N GLN A 812 -13.34 16.45 -9.64
CA GLN A 812 -12.66 17.21 -8.57
C GLN A 812 -11.48 16.44 -8.00
N MET A 813 -11.73 15.20 -7.59
CA MET A 813 -10.71 14.37 -6.96
C MET A 813 -9.64 13.93 -7.96
N TRP A 814 -10.04 13.59 -9.19
CA TRP A 814 -9.13 13.25 -10.27
C TRP A 814 -8.20 14.43 -10.58
N ASN A 815 -8.75 15.62 -10.81
CA ASN A 815 -7.98 16.82 -11.11
C ASN A 815 -7.01 17.14 -9.97
N LYS A 816 -7.43 16.97 -8.70
CA LYS A 816 -6.52 17.21 -7.57
C LYS A 816 -5.37 16.21 -7.49
N ILE A 817 -5.61 14.95 -7.87
CA ILE A 817 -4.55 13.94 -8.01
C ILE A 817 -3.58 14.37 -9.11
N ILE A 818 -4.07 14.76 -10.29
CA ILE A 818 -3.23 15.16 -11.43
C ILE A 818 -2.43 16.44 -11.10
N GLU A 819 -3.03 17.42 -10.42
CA GLU A 819 -2.32 18.60 -9.88
C GLU A 819 -1.21 18.21 -8.91
N SER A 820 -1.48 17.30 -7.98
CA SER A 820 -0.46 16.79 -7.05
C SER A 820 0.67 16.06 -7.79
N LEU A 821 0.36 15.28 -8.83
CA LEU A 821 1.39 14.67 -9.69
C LEU A 821 2.24 15.74 -10.39
N ARG A 822 1.66 16.89 -10.72
CA ARG A 822 2.40 18.01 -11.31
C ARG A 822 3.27 18.73 -10.27
N GLU A 823 2.74 18.96 -9.07
CA GLU A 823 3.47 19.54 -7.93
C GLU A 823 4.67 18.68 -7.51
N GLU A 824 4.55 17.35 -7.62
CA GLU A 824 5.64 16.39 -7.39
C GLU A 824 6.57 16.19 -8.61
N ASP A 825 6.43 17.01 -9.67
CA ASP A 825 7.21 16.95 -10.92
C ASP A 825 7.18 15.58 -11.64
N LEU A 826 6.11 14.79 -11.45
CA LEU A 826 5.95 13.48 -12.10
C LEU A 826 5.42 13.59 -13.54
N ILE A 827 4.70 14.67 -13.84
CA ILE A 827 4.16 15.02 -15.16
C ILE A 827 4.51 16.47 -15.53
N ASN A 828 4.51 16.82 -16.81
CA ASN A 828 4.74 18.20 -17.28
C ASN A 828 3.42 18.98 -17.48
N ASN A 829 3.51 20.30 -17.71
CA ASN A 829 2.32 21.17 -17.90
C ASN A 829 1.44 20.77 -19.09
N ARG A 830 2.02 20.20 -20.15
CA ARG A 830 1.27 19.74 -21.33
C ARG A 830 0.51 18.44 -21.03
N GLU A 831 1.15 17.52 -20.29
CA GLU A 831 0.54 16.27 -19.82
C GLU A 831 -0.57 16.55 -18.80
N LEU A 832 -0.38 17.52 -17.91
CA LEU A 832 -1.42 18.04 -17.00
C LEU A 832 -2.67 18.45 -17.80
N GLU A 833 -2.52 19.35 -18.77
CA GLU A 833 -3.65 19.86 -19.56
C GLU A 833 -4.39 18.77 -20.35
N LEU A 834 -3.70 17.72 -20.79
CA LEU A 834 -4.31 16.59 -21.47
C LEU A 834 -5.12 15.68 -20.55
N LEU A 835 -4.73 15.58 -19.27
CA LEU A 835 -5.27 14.65 -18.28
C LEU A 835 -6.39 15.24 -17.42
N LEU A 836 -6.52 16.57 -17.36
CA LEU A 836 -7.58 17.24 -16.63
C LEU A 836 -8.96 16.93 -17.21
N VAL A 837 -9.92 16.68 -16.33
CA VAL A 837 -11.34 16.54 -16.67
C VAL A 837 -11.96 17.93 -16.61
N PRO A 838 -12.54 18.47 -17.71
CA PRO A 838 -13.07 19.82 -17.72
C PRO A 838 -14.20 20.00 -16.69
N TYR A 839 -13.98 20.89 -15.72
CA TYR A 839 -14.73 20.91 -14.44
C TYR A 839 -16.05 21.69 -14.50
N TRP A 840 -16.10 22.79 -15.23
CA TRP A 840 -17.25 23.72 -15.21
C TRP A 840 -18.41 23.21 -16.06
N ALA A 841 -19.37 22.52 -15.46
CA ALA A 841 -20.67 22.27 -16.07
C ALA A 841 -21.16 23.59 -16.68
N ASP A 842 -21.08 23.70 -18.00
CA ASP A 842 -21.79 24.73 -18.72
C ASP A 842 -23.25 24.31 -18.55
N PRO A 843 -24.12 25.08 -17.87
CA PRO A 843 -25.50 24.69 -17.65
C PRO A 843 -26.24 24.40 -18.97
N GLU A 844 -25.71 24.92 -20.08
CA GLU A 844 -26.19 24.71 -21.45
C GLU A 844 -25.74 23.38 -22.09
N LEU A 845 -24.78 22.67 -21.48
CA LEU A 845 -24.20 21.41 -21.99
C LEU A 845 -24.57 20.23 -21.08
N ASP A 846 -25.66 19.52 -21.40
CA ASP A 846 -26.10 18.27 -20.73
C ASP A 846 -25.20 17.06 -21.13
N LEU A 847 -23.88 17.19 -20.97
CA LEU A 847 -22.87 16.25 -21.47
C LEU A 847 -21.69 16.09 -20.49
N ILE A 848 -21.34 14.85 -20.17
CA ILE A 848 -20.10 14.51 -19.46
C ILE A 848 -18.91 14.80 -20.38
N ARG A 849 -18.07 15.78 -20.00
CA ARG A 849 -16.82 16.09 -20.72
C ARG A 849 -15.70 15.17 -20.26
N TRP A 850 -15.02 14.57 -21.23
CA TRP A 850 -13.89 13.68 -20.96
C TRP A 850 -12.57 14.42 -21.17
N PRO A 851 -11.48 13.99 -20.52
CA PRO A 851 -10.15 14.54 -20.76
C PRO A 851 -9.77 14.55 -22.25
N PRO A 852 -9.09 15.60 -22.75
CA PRO A 852 -8.70 15.72 -24.15
C PRO A 852 -7.93 14.50 -24.69
N PHE A 853 -7.13 13.81 -23.86
CA PHE A 853 -6.41 12.61 -24.30
C PHE A 853 -7.34 11.45 -24.74
N LEU A 854 -8.58 11.39 -24.22
CA LEU A 854 -9.58 10.39 -24.62
C LEU A 854 -10.38 10.79 -25.86
N LEU A 855 -10.41 12.08 -26.20
CA LEU A 855 -11.18 12.63 -27.32
C LEU A 855 -10.30 12.91 -28.54
N ALA A 856 -8.99 12.98 -28.34
CA ALA A 856 -8.00 13.17 -29.37
C ALA A 856 -8.17 12.18 -30.54
N SER A 857 -7.91 12.68 -31.76
CA SER A 857 -8.08 12.03 -33.07
C SER A 857 -9.49 11.57 -33.46
N LYS A 858 -10.46 11.53 -32.53
CA LYS A 858 -11.83 11.06 -32.80
C LYS A 858 -12.67 12.02 -33.63
N LEU A 859 -12.51 13.33 -33.43
CA LEU A 859 -13.26 14.33 -34.18
C LEU A 859 -12.85 14.39 -35.67
N PRO A 860 -11.55 14.41 -36.04
CA PRO A 860 -11.12 14.29 -37.43
C PRO A 860 -11.61 13.01 -38.13
N ILE A 861 -11.54 11.88 -37.42
CA ILE A 861 -12.04 10.59 -37.94
C ILE A 861 -13.54 10.67 -38.21
N ALA A 862 -14.31 11.27 -37.30
CA ALA A 862 -15.74 11.48 -37.49
C ALA A 862 -16.06 12.40 -38.68
N LEU A 863 -15.24 13.43 -38.91
CA LEU A 863 -15.37 14.35 -40.05
C LEU A 863 -15.07 13.66 -41.38
N ASP A 864 -13.99 12.87 -41.46
CA ASP A 864 -13.66 12.08 -42.65
C ASP A 864 -14.74 11.01 -42.92
N MET A 865 -15.27 10.37 -41.87
CA MET A 865 -16.41 9.46 -42.00
C MET A 865 -17.66 10.18 -42.55
N ALA A 866 -17.96 11.39 -42.08
CA ALA A 866 -19.10 12.17 -42.55
C ALA A 866 -18.95 12.57 -44.03
N LYS A 867 -17.74 12.97 -44.43
CA LYS A 867 -17.39 13.31 -45.82
C LYS A 867 -17.65 12.16 -46.80
N ASP A 868 -17.31 10.93 -46.40
CA ASP A 868 -17.35 9.75 -47.28
C ASP A 868 -18.69 8.98 -47.21
N SER A 869 -19.70 9.47 -46.48
CA SER A 869 -20.91 8.70 -46.14
C SER A 869 -22.03 8.65 -47.19
N ASN A 870 -21.94 9.40 -48.30
CA ASN A 870 -22.82 9.36 -49.49
C ASN A 870 -24.29 8.92 -49.22
N GLY A 871 -25.03 9.63 -48.35
CA GLY A 871 -26.47 9.42 -48.13
C GLY A 871 -26.89 8.25 -47.22
N ARG A 872 -25.98 7.66 -46.43
CA ARG A 872 -26.27 6.56 -45.49
C ARG A 872 -26.25 7.00 -44.02
N ASP A 873 -27.22 7.79 -43.57
CA ASP A 873 -27.32 8.31 -42.20
C ASP A 873 -27.30 7.24 -41.11
N LYS A 874 -28.05 6.15 -41.33
CA LYS A 874 -28.12 5.04 -40.37
C LYS A 874 -26.77 4.35 -40.18
N GLU A 875 -25.94 4.30 -41.23
CA GLU A 875 -24.61 3.71 -41.16
C GLU A 875 -23.63 4.65 -40.46
N LEU A 876 -23.64 5.94 -40.78
CA LEU A 876 -22.82 6.94 -40.09
C LEU A 876 -23.17 7.00 -38.59
N LYS A 877 -24.45 7.08 -38.24
CA LYS A 877 -24.93 7.08 -36.85
C LYS A 877 -24.47 5.82 -36.11
N LYS A 878 -24.59 4.64 -36.73
CA LYS A 878 -24.10 3.38 -36.15
C LYS A 878 -22.57 3.36 -35.97
N ARG A 879 -21.81 3.95 -36.89
CA ARG A 879 -20.33 4.05 -36.78
C ARG A 879 -19.91 5.05 -35.69
N LEU A 880 -20.61 6.18 -35.58
CA LEU A 880 -20.41 7.17 -34.50
C LEU A 880 -20.77 6.58 -33.14
N ASP A 881 -21.87 5.83 -33.04
CA ASP A 881 -22.32 5.16 -31.80
C ASP A 881 -21.46 3.95 -31.41
N ALA A 882 -20.63 3.41 -32.32
CA ALA A 882 -19.75 2.29 -32.03
C ALA A 882 -18.60 2.66 -31.07
N ASP A 883 -18.18 3.94 -31.05
CA ASP A 883 -17.19 4.46 -30.12
C ASP A 883 -17.80 5.59 -29.28
N PHE A 884 -18.04 5.31 -28.00
CA PHE A 884 -18.60 6.26 -27.05
C PHE A 884 -17.83 7.59 -27.01
N TYR A 885 -16.49 7.55 -27.07
CA TYR A 885 -15.68 8.77 -27.04
C TYR A 885 -15.80 9.58 -28.32
N MET A 886 -16.03 8.93 -29.47
CA MET A 886 -16.26 9.60 -30.74
C MET A 886 -17.61 10.32 -30.74
N ARG A 887 -18.67 9.66 -30.25
CA ARG A 887 -19.98 10.30 -30.04
C ARG A 887 -19.91 11.46 -29.04
N SER A 888 -19.20 11.29 -27.93
CA SER A 888 -19.01 12.37 -26.95
C SER A 888 -18.24 13.54 -27.56
N ALA A 889 -17.16 13.30 -28.29
CA ALA A 889 -16.36 14.35 -28.92
C ALA A 889 -17.16 15.15 -29.96
N THR A 890 -17.95 14.49 -30.81
CA THR A 890 -18.76 15.17 -31.83
C THR A 890 -19.87 16.01 -31.22
N ARG A 891 -20.58 15.47 -30.20
CA ARG A 891 -21.60 16.22 -29.46
C ARG A 891 -21.00 17.41 -28.70
N GLU A 892 -19.88 17.21 -28.01
CA GLU A 892 -19.18 18.27 -27.29
C GLU A 892 -18.71 19.39 -28.24
N CYS A 893 -18.15 19.05 -29.39
CA CYS A 893 -17.68 20.02 -30.37
C CYS A 893 -18.84 20.83 -30.97
N TYR A 894 -19.93 20.17 -31.37
CA TYR A 894 -21.12 20.83 -31.93
C TYR A 894 -21.75 21.80 -30.92
N SER A 895 -22.04 21.32 -29.71
CA SER A 895 -22.66 22.15 -28.67
C SER A 895 -21.74 23.28 -28.21
N SER A 896 -20.42 23.05 -28.19
CA SER A 896 -19.46 24.12 -27.89
C SER A 896 -19.38 25.16 -29.00
N CYS A 897 -19.43 24.75 -30.28
CA CYS A 897 -19.48 25.66 -31.43
C CYS A 897 -20.71 26.57 -31.36
N LYS A 898 -21.89 25.97 -31.13
CA LYS A 898 -23.17 26.70 -30.94
C LYS A 898 -23.08 27.74 -29.84
N SER A 899 -22.58 27.36 -28.67
CA SER A 899 -22.44 28.26 -27.53
C SER A 899 -21.40 29.38 -27.78
N ILE A 900 -20.28 29.08 -28.43
CA ILE A 900 -19.26 30.10 -28.75
C ILE A 900 -19.79 31.14 -29.74
N ILE A 901 -20.47 30.70 -30.80
CA ILE A 901 -21.02 31.61 -31.82
C ILE A 901 -22.10 32.52 -31.21
N LYS A 902 -23.02 31.96 -30.41
CA LYS A 902 -24.05 32.74 -29.70
C LYS A 902 -23.46 33.76 -28.72
N TYR A 903 -22.34 33.44 -28.08
CA TYR A 903 -21.66 34.36 -27.16
C TYR A 903 -20.90 35.47 -27.88
N LEU A 904 -20.36 35.19 -29.08
CA LEU A 904 -19.52 36.11 -29.85
C LEU A 904 -20.35 37.14 -30.64
N VAL A 905 -21.52 36.75 -31.15
CA VAL A 905 -22.35 37.58 -32.03
C VAL A 905 -23.42 38.33 -31.22
N LEU A 906 -23.40 39.67 -31.26
CA LEU A 906 -24.35 40.53 -30.53
C LEU A 906 -25.42 41.18 -31.44
N GLY A 907 -25.32 40.98 -32.75
CA GLY A 907 -26.28 41.53 -33.71
C GLY A 907 -27.62 40.79 -33.66
N GLU A 908 -28.73 41.51 -33.51
CA GLU A 908 -30.08 40.91 -33.42
C GLU A 908 -30.51 40.20 -34.71
N ARG A 909 -30.06 40.68 -35.88
CA ARG A 909 -30.37 40.06 -37.18
C ARG A 909 -29.53 38.81 -37.40
N GLU A 910 -28.24 38.89 -37.11
CA GLU A 910 -27.31 37.77 -37.20
C GLU A 910 -27.69 36.65 -36.22
N ASN A 911 -28.12 36.99 -35.01
CA ASN A 911 -28.57 36.00 -34.03
C ASN A 911 -29.83 35.25 -34.49
N LYS A 912 -30.79 35.94 -35.13
CA LYS A 912 -31.96 35.26 -35.73
C LYS A 912 -31.57 34.27 -36.82
N ILE A 913 -30.64 34.66 -37.71
CA ILE A 913 -30.12 33.80 -38.78
C ILE A 913 -29.38 32.59 -38.18
N ILE A 914 -28.52 32.81 -37.20
CA ILE A 914 -27.77 31.77 -36.50
C ILE A 914 -28.71 30.79 -35.78
N ASP A 915 -29.73 31.30 -35.09
CA ASP A 915 -30.73 30.49 -34.39
C ASP A 915 -31.56 29.65 -35.38
N GLU A 916 -31.93 30.20 -36.53
CA GLU A 916 -32.64 29.48 -37.58
C GLU A 916 -31.78 28.35 -38.18
N ILE A 917 -30.50 28.62 -38.48
CA ILE A 917 -29.54 27.63 -38.96
C ILE A 917 -29.39 26.49 -37.95
N PHE A 918 -29.11 26.80 -36.68
CA PHE A 918 -28.94 25.76 -35.65
C PHE A 918 -30.24 24.99 -35.39
N SER A 919 -31.41 25.63 -35.50
CA SER A 919 -32.70 24.95 -35.31
C SER A 919 -32.98 23.94 -36.43
N LYS A 920 -32.74 24.31 -37.70
CA LYS A 920 -32.85 23.38 -38.84
C LYS A 920 -31.88 22.21 -38.71
N VAL A 921 -30.63 22.47 -38.32
CA VAL A 921 -29.64 21.41 -38.10
C VAL A 921 -30.06 20.48 -36.95
N ASP A 922 -30.57 21.03 -35.84
CA ASP A 922 -31.05 20.24 -34.70
C ASP A 922 -32.27 19.38 -35.07
N GLU A 923 -33.19 19.87 -35.91
CA GLU A 923 -34.35 19.14 -36.44
C GLU A 923 -33.93 17.90 -37.25
N HIS A 924 -33.07 18.08 -38.25
CA HIS A 924 -32.56 16.96 -39.06
C HIS A 924 -31.64 15.99 -38.29
N ILE A 925 -30.95 16.45 -37.24
CA ILE A 925 -30.24 15.55 -36.30
C ILE A 925 -31.23 14.64 -35.55
N ASN A 926 -32.38 15.18 -35.14
CA ASN A 926 -33.42 14.45 -34.42
C ASN A 926 -34.17 13.47 -35.33
N GLU A 927 -34.49 13.88 -36.56
CA GLU A 927 -35.16 13.05 -37.58
C GLU A 927 -34.22 11.99 -38.17
N GLY A 928 -32.91 12.25 -38.17
CA GLY A 928 -31.87 11.30 -38.52
C GLY A 928 -31.61 11.18 -40.03
N ASP A 929 -31.81 12.26 -40.77
CA ASP A 929 -31.67 12.39 -42.23
C ASP A 929 -30.66 13.50 -42.65
N LEU A 930 -29.85 13.96 -41.71
CA LEU A 930 -28.88 15.05 -41.89
C LEU A 930 -27.97 14.96 -43.14
N ILE A 931 -27.50 13.78 -43.55
CA ILE A 931 -26.60 13.61 -44.71
C ILE A 931 -27.39 13.66 -46.03
N LYS A 932 -28.71 13.45 -46.00
CA LYS A 932 -29.54 13.54 -47.21
C LYS A 932 -29.84 14.99 -47.56
N GLU A 933 -30.09 15.81 -46.54
CA GLU A 933 -30.50 17.21 -46.71
C GLU A 933 -29.31 18.18 -46.74
N PHE A 934 -28.17 17.82 -46.15
CA PHE A 934 -26.98 18.69 -46.12
C PHE A 934 -25.76 18.03 -46.79
N ASN A 935 -25.00 18.85 -47.53
CA ASN A 935 -23.79 18.41 -48.19
C ASN A 935 -22.59 18.31 -47.21
N MET A 936 -22.41 17.11 -46.65
CA MET A 936 -21.34 16.82 -45.69
C MET A 936 -19.91 16.83 -46.29
N SER A 937 -19.76 16.88 -47.61
CA SER A 937 -18.44 16.89 -48.24
C SER A 937 -17.64 18.17 -47.96
N VAL A 938 -18.35 19.27 -47.63
CA VAL A 938 -17.80 20.60 -47.36
C VAL A 938 -17.60 20.85 -45.86
N LEU A 939 -18.12 19.98 -44.99
CA LEU A 939 -17.98 20.06 -43.53
C LEU A 939 -16.52 20.18 -43.03
N PRO A 940 -15.51 19.50 -43.62
CA PRO A 940 -14.11 19.70 -43.25
C PRO A 940 -13.61 21.13 -43.48
N ASN A 941 -14.14 21.85 -44.48
CA ASN A 941 -13.78 23.26 -44.73
C ASN A 941 -14.34 24.15 -43.63
N LEU A 942 -15.60 23.94 -43.23
CA LEU A 942 -16.21 24.63 -42.10
C LEU A 942 -15.44 24.38 -40.80
N TYR A 943 -15.01 23.14 -40.57
CA TYR A 943 -14.17 22.80 -39.42
C TYR A 943 -12.84 23.55 -39.43
N ASN A 944 -12.17 23.68 -40.58
CA ASN A 944 -10.92 24.44 -40.67
C ASN A 944 -11.11 25.93 -40.32
N GLN A 945 -12.20 26.54 -40.77
CA GLN A 945 -12.56 27.91 -40.43
C GLN A 945 -12.83 28.06 -38.92
N PHE A 946 -13.55 27.09 -38.32
CA PHE A 946 -13.77 27.05 -36.88
C PHE A 946 -12.45 26.91 -36.09
N VAL A 947 -11.48 26.12 -36.56
CA VAL A 947 -10.16 26.02 -35.92
C VAL A 947 -9.41 27.35 -35.96
N GLN A 948 -9.52 28.11 -37.05
CA GLN A 948 -8.95 29.46 -37.14
C GLN A 948 -9.62 30.41 -36.15
N LEU A 949 -10.96 30.38 -36.05
CA LEU A 949 -11.70 31.16 -35.07
C LEU A 949 -11.23 30.88 -33.63
N ILE A 950 -11.09 29.61 -33.25
CA ILE A 950 -10.59 29.21 -31.91
C ILE A 950 -9.17 29.72 -31.65
N LYS A 951 -8.32 29.82 -32.68
CA LYS A 951 -6.97 30.37 -32.57
C LYS A 951 -7.02 31.87 -32.20
N PHE A 952 -7.83 32.66 -32.91
CA PHE A 952 -8.00 34.08 -32.63
C PHE A 952 -8.62 34.32 -31.24
N LEU A 953 -9.62 33.53 -30.86
CA LEU A 953 -10.24 33.62 -29.52
C LEU A 953 -9.28 33.30 -28.37
N LYS A 954 -8.24 32.48 -28.60
CA LYS A 954 -7.20 32.21 -27.58
C LYS A 954 -6.15 33.31 -27.49
N GLU A 955 -5.75 33.89 -28.63
CA GLU A 955 -4.78 34.99 -28.62
C GLU A 955 -5.41 36.28 -28.09
N ASN A 956 -6.73 36.45 -28.27
CA ASN A 956 -7.57 37.54 -27.75
C ASN A 956 -6.97 38.94 -28.01
N LYS A 957 -6.29 39.12 -29.14
CA LYS A 957 -5.69 40.40 -29.53
C LYS A 957 -6.74 41.27 -30.18
N LYS A 958 -6.82 42.54 -29.77
CA LYS A 958 -7.79 43.51 -30.31
C LYS A 958 -7.67 43.70 -31.83
N GLU A 959 -6.47 43.52 -32.37
CA GLU A 959 -6.13 43.65 -33.80
C GLU A 959 -6.78 42.56 -34.67
N ASP A 960 -7.16 41.42 -34.09
CA ASP A 960 -7.73 40.28 -34.83
C ASP A 960 -9.23 40.44 -35.12
N LYS A 961 -9.87 41.53 -34.66
CA LYS A 961 -11.32 41.73 -34.78
C LYS A 961 -11.81 41.63 -36.23
N ASP A 962 -11.12 42.29 -37.16
CA ASP A 962 -11.51 42.29 -38.58
C ASP A 962 -11.31 40.92 -39.22
N GLN A 963 -10.30 40.16 -38.78
CA GLN A 963 -10.06 38.79 -39.22
C GLN A 963 -11.13 37.83 -38.70
N ILE A 964 -11.62 38.02 -37.47
CA ILE A 964 -12.73 37.25 -36.91
C ILE A 964 -14.02 37.48 -37.71
N VAL A 965 -14.30 38.74 -38.10
CA VAL A 965 -15.45 39.06 -38.96
C VAL A 965 -15.36 38.31 -40.29
N ILE A 966 -14.19 38.28 -40.92
CA ILE A 966 -13.96 37.53 -42.18
C ILE A 966 -14.20 36.04 -41.96
N VAL A 967 -13.64 35.44 -40.92
CA VAL A 967 -13.83 34.01 -40.62
C VAL A 967 -15.30 33.68 -40.37
N LEU A 968 -16.05 34.53 -39.67
CA LEU A 968 -17.48 34.33 -39.44
C LEU A 968 -18.32 34.45 -40.72
N LEU A 969 -17.96 35.39 -41.61
CA LEU A 969 -18.58 35.53 -42.93
C LEU A 969 -18.30 34.29 -43.79
N ASP A 970 -17.05 33.83 -43.84
CA ASP A 970 -16.66 32.61 -44.57
C ASP A 970 -17.42 31.38 -44.02
N MET A 971 -17.55 31.26 -42.69
CA MET A 971 -18.33 30.19 -42.07
C MET A 971 -19.81 30.27 -42.45
N LEU A 972 -20.41 31.48 -42.45
CA LEU A 972 -21.80 31.68 -42.83
C LEU A 972 -22.04 31.38 -44.31
N GLU A 973 -21.12 31.78 -45.18
CA GLU A 973 -21.18 31.51 -46.62
C GLU A 973 -21.10 30.02 -46.90
N VAL A 974 -20.13 29.32 -46.30
CA VAL A 974 -19.98 27.86 -46.44
C VAL A 974 -21.25 27.13 -45.96
N VAL A 975 -21.84 27.55 -44.84
CA VAL A 975 -23.06 26.90 -44.34
C VAL A 975 -24.26 27.15 -45.26
N THR A 976 -24.47 28.38 -45.71
CA THR A 976 -25.68 28.78 -46.44
C THR A 976 -25.65 28.52 -47.93
N ARG A 977 -24.47 28.47 -48.56
CA ARG A 977 -24.31 28.25 -50.01
C ARG A 977 -23.83 26.84 -50.36
N ASP A 978 -22.97 26.26 -49.52
CA ASP A 978 -22.28 25.02 -49.88
C ASP A 978 -22.81 23.79 -49.11
N ILE A 979 -23.35 23.99 -47.91
CA ILE A 979 -23.86 22.90 -47.04
C ILE A 979 -25.39 22.80 -47.08
N MET A 980 -26.12 23.92 -47.07
CA MET A 980 -27.59 23.99 -47.15
C MET A 980 -28.06 24.22 -48.59
N GLU A 981 -28.95 23.37 -49.11
CA GLU A 981 -29.60 23.60 -50.42
C GLU A 981 -30.83 24.53 -50.29
N ASP A 982 -31.49 24.53 -49.12
CA ASP A 982 -32.66 25.38 -48.82
C ASP A 982 -32.26 26.78 -48.35
N SER A 983 -32.83 27.81 -49.02
CA SER A 983 -32.63 29.21 -48.63
C SER A 983 -33.15 29.49 -47.22
N VAL A 984 -32.42 30.27 -46.44
CA VAL A 984 -32.83 30.75 -45.11
C VAL A 984 -33.78 31.96 -45.28
N PRO A 985 -35.09 31.86 -44.98
CA PRO A 985 -36.07 32.94 -45.20
C PRO A 985 -35.66 34.30 -44.63
N SER A 986 -35.01 34.33 -43.47
CA SER A 986 -34.53 35.57 -42.84
C SER A 986 -33.40 36.28 -43.60
N MET A 987 -32.72 35.61 -44.54
CA MET A 987 -31.76 36.23 -45.48
C MET A 987 -32.47 36.82 -46.72
N LEU A 988 -33.61 36.25 -47.13
CA LEU A 988 -34.39 36.67 -48.30
C LEU A 988 -35.20 37.96 -48.07
N GLU A 989 -35.59 38.27 -46.83
CA GLU A 989 -36.21 39.56 -46.48
C GLU A 989 -35.28 40.77 -46.70
N SER A 990 -33.98 40.57 -46.96
CA SER A 990 -33.02 41.65 -47.18
C SER A 990 -32.79 42.02 -48.66
N SER A 991 -33.13 41.13 -49.60
CA SER A 991 -32.85 41.32 -51.02
C SER A 991 -34.02 41.98 -51.79
N HIS A 992 -35.24 41.91 -51.27
CA HIS A 992 -36.42 42.48 -51.93
C HIS A 992 -37.19 43.39 -50.96
N GLY A 993 -37.07 44.70 -51.21
CA GLY A 993 -37.93 45.70 -50.57
C GLY A 993 -39.41 45.37 -50.77
N GLY A 994 -40.19 45.53 -49.70
CA GLY A 994 -41.63 45.26 -49.71
C GLY A 994 -42.38 46.08 -50.77
N PRO A 995 -43.53 45.59 -51.26
CA PRO A 995 -44.18 46.11 -52.45
C PRO A 995 -45.09 47.31 -52.15
N TYR A 996 -44.56 48.41 -51.62
CA TYR A 996 -45.28 49.69 -51.63
C TYR A 996 -44.33 50.89 -51.77
N ALA A 997 -44.28 51.40 -53.00
CA ALA A 997 -44.11 52.79 -53.43
C ALA A 997 -42.78 53.57 -53.21
N ALA A 998 -42.38 54.17 -54.34
CA ALA A 998 -41.78 55.49 -54.56
C ALA A 998 -40.25 55.65 -54.47
N HIS A 999 -39.70 56.09 -55.60
CA HIS A 999 -38.36 56.64 -55.77
C HIS A 999 -37.97 57.63 -54.67
N GLU A 1000 -36.79 57.48 -54.07
CA GLU A 1000 -35.95 58.60 -53.63
C GLU A 1000 -34.52 58.14 -53.26
N GLY A 1001 -33.52 58.87 -53.77
CA GLY A 1001 -32.26 59.15 -53.07
C GLY A 1001 -31.23 58.03 -52.90
N MET A 1002 -30.04 58.23 -53.48
CA MET A 1002 -28.81 57.53 -53.09
C MET A 1002 -28.62 57.67 -51.56
N THR A 1003 -28.83 56.59 -50.81
CA THR A 1003 -28.46 56.56 -49.39
C THR A 1003 -26.94 56.68 -49.27
N PRO A 1004 -26.41 57.41 -48.28
CA PRO A 1004 -24.96 57.56 -48.12
C PRO A 1004 -24.31 56.19 -47.92
N VAL A 1005 -23.13 55.95 -48.52
CA VAL A 1005 -22.35 54.69 -48.38
C VAL A 1005 -22.13 54.28 -46.91
N ASN A 1006 -22.23 55.23 -45.97
CA ASN A 1006 -22.13 55.01 -44.53
C ASN A 1006 -23.35 54.33 -43.86
N GLN A 1007 -24.42 53.99 -44.61
CA GLN A 1007 -25.62 53.30 -44.08
C GLN A 1007 -25.78 51.85 -44.57
N HIS A 1008 -24.79 51.26 -45.26
CA HIS A 1008 -24.82 49.83 -45.56
C HIS A 1008 -24.62 49.00 -44.29
N TYR A 1009 -25.61 48.16 -43.98
CA TYR A 1009 -25.55 47.24 -42.85
C TYR A 1009 -24.39 46.25 -43.06
N LYS A 1010 -23.34 46.35 -42.23
CA LYS A 1010 -22.23 45.41 -42.23
C LYS A 1010 -22.58 44.22 -41.33
N PHE A 1011 -22.68 43.03 -41.91
CA PHE A 1011 -22.84 41.80 -41.15
C PHE A 1011 -21.69 41.63 -40.15
N PHE A 1012 -22.01 41.23 -38.93
CA PHE A 1012 -21.05 40.98 -37.83
C PHE A 1012 -20.25 42.22 -37.36
N ASP A 1013 -20.76 43.44 -37.53
CA ASP A 1013 -20.08 44.67 -37.02
C ASP A 1013 -20.10 44.75 -35.48
N LYS A 1014 -21.16 44.20 -34.87
CA LYS A 1014 -21.36 44.08 -33.41
C LYS A 1014 -20.92 42.71 -32.89
N LEU A 1015 -19.64 42.57 -32.58
CA LEU A 1015 -19.05 41.40 -31.93
C LEU A 1015 -18.64 41.69 -30.49
N ASN A 1016 -18.78 40.68 -29.63
CA ASN A 1016 -18.24 40.66 -28.27
C ASN A 1016 -16.73 40.32 -28.27
N PHE A 1017 -15.90 41.19 -28.87
CA PHE A 1017 -14.44 41.00 -28.97
C PHE A 1017 -13.67 42.33 -28.95
N PRO A 1018 -12.53 42.44 -28.21
CA PRO A 1018 -11.90 41.41 -27.38
C PRO A 1018 -12.71 41.11 -26.12
N ILE A 1019 -12.66 39.87 -25.66
CA ILE A 1019 -13.47 39.42 -24.51
C ILE A 1019 -12.79 39.97 -23.24
N THR A 1020 -13.41 40.96 -22.61
CA THR A 1020 -12.86 41.71 -21.46
C THR A 1020 -13.22 41.07 -20.12
N GLU A 1021 -14.34 40.35 -20.03
CA GLU A 1021 -14.73 39.54 -18.87
C GLU A 1021 -14.40 38.07 -19.10
N GLU A 1022 -13.12 37.71 -18.97
CA GLU A 1022 -12.68 36.32 -19.14
C GLU A 1022 -13.08 35.45 -17.93
N LYS A 1023 -14.30 34.92 -17.92
CA LYS A 1023 -14.67 33.84 -16.98
C LYS A 1023 -13.71 32.67 -17.21
N GLU A 1024 -13.09 32.12 -16.15
CA GLU A 1024 -12.15 30.99 -16.26
C GLU A 1024 -12.73 29.81 -17.06
N ALA A 1025 -14.04 29.59 -16.96
CA ALA A 1025 -14.80 28.63 -17.75
C ALA A 1025 -14.69 28.85 -19.28
N TRP A 1026 -14.67 30.10 -19.75
CA TRP A 1026 -14.49 30.43 -21.16
C TRP A 1026 -13.08 30.08 -21.65
N LYS A 1027 -12.06 30.44 -20.86
CA LYS A 1027 -10.66 30.08 -21.15
C LYS A 1027 -10.44 28.57 -21.19
N GLU A 1028 -11.02 27.83 -20.25
CA GLU A 1028 -10.95 26.37 -20.18
C GLU A 1028 -11.66 25.73 -21.38
N LYS A 1029 -12.83 26.25 -21.77
CA LYS A 1029 -13.60 25.79 -22.95
C LYS A 1029 -12.81 25.99 -24.25
N VAL A 1030 -12.28 27.19 -24.50
CA VAL A 1030 -11.47 27.49 -25.68
C VAL A 1030 -10.16 26.67 -25.69
N ARG A 1031 -9.55 26.46 -24.52
CA ARG A 1031 -8.34 25.64 -24.38
C ARG A 1031 -8.59 24.15 -24.63
N SER A 1032 -9.67 23.60 -24.07
CA SER A 1032 -10.09 22.21 -24.27
C SER A 1032 -10.35 21.93 -25.76
N LEU A 1033 -11.15 22.78 -26.41
CA LEU A 1033 -11.44 22.65 -27.84
C LEU A 1033 -10.19 22.79 -28.69
N ARG A 1034 -9.28 23.72 -28.36
CA ARG A 1034 -7.97 23.79 -29.03
C ARG A 1034 -7.17 22.51 -28.82
N LEU A 1035 -7.19 21.87 -27.65
CA LEU A 1035 -6.43 20.62 -27.43
C LEU A 1035 -7.04 19.45 -28.20
N VAL A 1036 -8.37 19.38 -28.28
CA VAL A 1036 -9.09 18.41 -29.11
C VAL A 1036 -8.80 18.66 -30.61
N ASN A 1037 -8.73 19.92 -31.04
CA ASN A 1037 -8.57 20.32 -32.44
C ASN A 1037 -7.10 20.44 -32.92
N SER A 1038 -6.15 20.83 -32.07
CA SER A 1038 -4.75 21.11 -32.42
C SER A 1038 -3.90 19.86 -32.63
N LEU A 1039 -4.46 18.68 -32.40
CA LEU A 1039 -3.82 17.40 -32.74
C LEU A 1039 -3.90 17.08 -34.26
N PHE A 1040 -4.27 18.07 -35.09
CA PHE A 1040 -4.49 17.97 -36.53
C PHE A 1040 -3.23 18.12 -37.42
N CYS A 1041 -2.00 18.06 -36.88
CA CYS A 1041 -0.84 17.99 -37.78
C CYS A 1041 -0.80 16.63 -38.51
N ARG A 1042 -1.30 16.65 -39.75
CA ARG A 1042 -1.53 15.58 -40.75
C ARG A 1042 -0.38 14.59 -41.06
N GLN A 1043 0.66 14.50 -40.23
CA GLN A 1043 1.82 13.64 -40.51
C GLN A 1043 2.20 12.68 -39.38
N ALA A 1044 1.41 12.57 -38.31
CA ALA A 1044 1.81 11.80 -37.13
C ALA A 1044 0.66 11.06 -36.41
N SER A 1045 -0.37 10.58 -37.12
CA SER A 1045 -1.44 9.78 -36.48
C SER A 1045 -0.89 8.61 -35.66
N SER A 1046 0.13 7.88 -36.14
CA SER A 1046 0.73 6.76 -35.40
C SER A 1046 1.57 7.19 -34.18
N HIS A 1047 2.29 8.31 -34.29
CA HIS A 1047 3.14 8.83 -33.21
C HIS A 1047 2.33 9.44 -32.06
N TYR A 1048 1.18 10.05 -32.37
CA TYR A 1048 0.31 10.64 -31.35
C TYR A 1048 -0.54 9.62 -30.63
N ASP A 1049 -1.04 8.58 -31.33
CA ASP A 1049 -1.66 7.44 -30.66
C ASP A 1049 -0.64 6.79 -29.71
N ALA A 1050 0.60 6.56 -30.17
CA ALA A 1050 1.68 6.06 -29.30
C ALA A 1050 2.00 6.97 -28.10
N MET A 1051 1.93 8.30 -28.27
CA MET A 1051 2.16 9.26 -27.18
C MET A 1051 1.02 9.26 -26.15
N GLN A 1052 -0.24 9.17 -26.60
CA GLN A 1052 -1.40 9.00 -25.71
C GLN A 1052 -1.32 7.67 -24.95
N GLU A 1053 -0.89 6.61 -25.63
CA GLU A 1053 -0.69 5.29 -25.05
C GLU A 1053 0.39 5.32 -23.97
N LEU A 1054 1.53 5.97 -24.24
CA LEU A 1054 2.60 6.17 -23.27
C LEU A 1054 2.14 6.99 -22.05
N LEU A 1055 1.33 8.02 -22.26
CA LEU A 1055 0.77 8.87 -21.21
C LEU A 1055 -0.12 8.08 -20.24
N LEU A 1056 -1.04 7.28 -20.78
CA LEU A 1056 -1.95 6.48 -19.97
C LEU A 1056 -1.21 5.34 -19.24
N VAL A 1057 -0.23 4.70 -19.89
CA VAL A 1057 0.66 3.72 -19.22
C VAL A 1057 1.43 4.37 -18.09
N ARG A 1058 1.98 5.57 -18.31
CA ARG A 1058 2.76 6.30 -17.31
C ARG A 1058 1.90 6.69 -16.10
N VAL A 1059 0.69 7.20 -16.30
CA VAL A 1059 -0.24 7.52 -15.21
C VAL A 1059 -0.65 6.27 -14.44
N VAL A 1060 -1.01 5.18 -15.13
CA VAL A 1060 -1.35 3.91 -14.48
C VAL A 1060 -0.15 3.33 -13.73
N HIS A 1061 1.06 3.44 -14.27
CA HIS A 1061 2.26 2.98 -13.62
C HIS A 1061 2.58 3.78 -12.36
N ILE A 1062 2.44 5.12 -12.42
CA ILE A 1062 2.59 6.02 -11.27
C ILE A 1062 1.55 5.68 -10.20
N LEU A 1063 0.27 5.54 -10.57
CA LEU A 1063 -0.80 5.17 -9.64
C LEU A 1063 -0.55 3.79 -9.01
N ASN A 1064 -0.15 2.79 -9.80
CA ASN A 1064 0.22 1.47 -9.29
C ASN A 1064 1.45 1.53 -8.37
N HIS A 1065 2.43 2.38 -8.67
CA HIS A 1065 3.61 2.56 -7.83
C HIS A 1065 3.27 3.27 -6.51
N ILE A 1066 2.35 4.24 -6.52
CA ILE A 1066 1.82 4.90 -5.32
C ILE A 1066 1.04 3.89 -4.47
N ILE A 1067 0.16 3.08 -5.09
CA ILE A 1067 -0.60 2.03 -4.42
C ILE A 1067 0.35 0.96 -3.84
N SER A 1068 1.33 0.52 -4.62
CA SER A 1068 2.32 -0.50 -4.20
C SER A 1068 3.23 -0.01 -3.07
N ARG A 1069 3.58 1.29 -3.01
CA ARG A 1069 4.28 1.87 -1.85
C ARG A 1069 3.40 1.90 -0.60
N ARG A 1070 2.08 2.04 -0.74
CA ARG A 1070 1.13 2.00 0.39
C ARG A 1070 0.83 0.56 0.85
N ASP A 1071 0.85 -0.40 -0.08
CA ASP A 1071 0.72 -1.84 0.16
C ASP A 1071 2.08 -2.56 0.34
N GLY A 1072 3.15 -1.81 0.63
CA GLY A 1072 4.52 -2.26 0.86
C GLY A 1072 4.74 -3.15 2.09
N HIS A 1073 3.75 -3.95 2.46
CA HIS A 1073 3.88 -5.09 3.36
C HIS A 1073 3.61 -6.45 2.71
N VAL A 1074 3.21 -6.53 1.43
CA VAL A 1074 3.08 -7.83 0.74
C VAL A 1074 3.51 -7.69 -0.73
N ILE A 1075 4.44 -8.54 -1.15
CA ILE A 1075 5.07 -8.66 -2.49
C ILE A 1075 6.52 -8.10 -2.53
N HIS A 1076 7.36 -8.66 -1.67
CA HIS A 1076 8.74 -9.03 -2.05
C HIS A 1076 8.78 -10.56 -2.01
N HIS A 1077 8.40 -11.19 -3.13
CA HIS A 1077 8.74 -12.55 -3.57
C HIS A 1077 7.75 -12.99 -4.65
N LEU A 1078 8.11 -12.72 -5.90
CA LEU A 1078 7.97 -13.62 -7.04
C LEU A 1078 9.05 -13.25 -8.05
#